data_AF-A0A1E1IQN2-F1
#
_entry.id   AF-A0A1E1IQN2-F1
#
_cell.length_a   1.000
_cell.length_b   1.000
_cell.length_c   1.000
_cell.angle_alpha   90.00
_cell.angle_beta   90.00
_cell.angle_gamma   90.00
#
_symmetry.space_group_name_H-M   'P 1'
#
loop_
_entity.id
_entity.type
_entity.pdbx_description
1 polymer ?
#
loop_
_entity_poly.entity_id
_entity_poly.type
_entity_poly.pdbx_seq_one_letter_code
_entity_poly.pdbx_strand_id
1 'polypeptide(L)'
;MDHFFKKGSSEAAQAKEEVELLLQKIKTMGEVAATLETQLNEEKTKYTLLLTKTNTWKEKVKALRESDRARIAELESELTAYQVVSEATDAELTPEIRAAVQASLHGIIAKHSEEINACKEQVAAVQTTLSSKETTIAELTQELEAVKEVHLEIQQRFTQEMESITNHHETELAQLRCQLASLQELDGLKYRLQEQQNEIASLENHSLQNSQIMSVLQQDLASSAEKNELLSQQVRTLQEELETLKQKQAVWKKKVMHMKEKDNETIKQLQSELALARAQPLEMNLSHPPVSQPSAVTHSRTTIEAALLNSESTSTQATELQPENQLYQLPIRIEDEHLTHHQFEKKLELWKEKVKASKAQDAQRIASLEEELEQLRRQVAAGADEQVQAHEALRAELAVARQERDDAAQQAQQHAEDTTRVRQVLEAKVAELEQLEASLVDWKEKVKAAKLKDFERIGTLSEEVEGWRRESLRVSEVVLALCDCTRSCDDAASATKWSKSLCDAVKDCHEALGKASLEVGLKDTGAGMKALLQHCVVSLHDRAAAVNDSALRVEVLESEVLRLKELESSWSTRCENAEAHAKDVEEELRRASNQAERVSELEQESSELKARCDLLRKELQRQREAVQRDRSRPYEPANSEAGAPSIMKSQSAVQSALLAAAGCVSERDVATAIGARSAKYEFLKPGKTGADELIKENDKLRQENAHNNAVIAQYIQELEGYKANQRVQVSIEYLRNIVQQYLCAAEDLRPKMIPAICTVLEFNNRQKEDVQLANPRCPRFH
;
A
#
# COMPACT_ATOMS: atom_id res chain seq x y z
N MET A 1 22.20 41.06 -12.09
CA MET A 1 22.23 40.69 -10.64
C MET A 1 22.27 39.17 -10.43
N ASP A 2 22.44 38.36 -11.49
CA ASP A 2 22.27 36.89 -11.42
C ASP A 2 23.54 36.09 -11.06
N HIS A 3 24.66 36.76 -10.79
CA HIS A 3 25.89 36.10 -10.35
C HIS A 3 26.07 36.01 -8.83
N PHE A 4 25.22 36.68 -8.04
CA PHE A 4 25.28 36.63 -6.57
C PHE A 4 24.42 35.51 -5.96
N PHE A 5 23.32 35.09 -6.61
CA PHE A 5 22.46 34.03 -6.09
C PHE A 5 22.96 32.60 -6.36
N LYS A 6 23.90 32.40 -7.29
CA LYS A 6 24.49 31.07 -7.55
C LYS A 6 25.51 30.63 -6.50
N LYS A 7 26.10 31.55 -5.75
CA LYS A 7 27.16 31.23 -4.77
C LYS A 7 26.59 30.65 -3.46
N GLY A 8 25.46 31.18 -2.99
CA GLY A 8 24.78 30.67 -1.79
C GLY A 8 24.22 29.25 -1.94
N SER A 9 23.89 28.82 -3.15
CA SER A 9 23.43 27.45 -3.42
C SER A 9 24.54 26.41 -3.32
N SER A 10 25.80 26.78 -3.60
CA SER A 10 26.95 25.87 -3.55
C SER A 10 27.42 25.66 -2.12
N GLU A 11 27.50 26.73 -1.31
CA GLU A 11 27.90 26.65 0.08
C GLU A 11 26.84 25.94 0.95
N ALA A 12 25.55 26.16 0.67
CA ALA A 12 24.48 25.44 1.36
C ALA A 12 24.41 23.94 0.99
N ALA A 13 24.73 23.59 -0.26
CA ALA A 13 24.84 22.20 -0.69
C ALA A 13 26.04 21.50 -0.04
N GLN A 14 27.18 22.18 0.04
CA GLN A 14 28.40 21.68 0.67
C GLN A 14 28.23 21.52 2.20
N ALA A 15 27.57 22.48 2.88
CA ALA A 15 27.25 22.35 4.30
C ALA A 15 26.27 21.21 4.58
N LYS A 16 25.31 20.94 3.66
CA LYS A 16 24.39 19.82 3.78
C LYS A 16 25.12 18.48 3.64
N GLU A 17 26.05 18.38 2.69
CA GLU A 17 26.91 17.22 2.50
C GLU A 17 27.83 16.97 3.70
N GLU A 18 28.40 18.03 4.30
CA GLU A 18 29.19 17.94 5.53
C GLU A 18 28.35 17.46 6.74
N VAL A 19 27.12 17.96 6.89
CA VAL A 19 26.21 17.51 7.96
C VAL A 19 25.81 16.05 7.75
N GLU A 20 25.55 15.64 6.51
CA GLU A 20 25.21 14.25 6.17
C GLU A 20 26.39 13.29 6.45
N LEU A 21 27.61 13.70 6.11
CA LEU A 21 28.84 13.00 6.48
C LEU A 21 29.04 12.90 8.00
N LEU A 22 28.76 13.97 8.75
CA LEU A 22 28.84 13.96 10.21
C LEU A 22 27.76 13.07 10.84
N LEU A 23 26.54 13.08 10.32
CA LEU A 23 25.46 12.18 10.78
C LEU A 23 25.81 10.73 10.49
N GLN A 24 26.36 10.43 9.32
CA GLN A 24 26.84 9.10 8.98
C GLN A 24 28.00 8.66 9.87
N LYS A 25 28.91 9.57 10.23
CA LYS A 25 30.00 9.31 11.19
C LYS A 25 29.49 9.07 12.62
N ILE A 26 28.48 9.82 13.07
CA ILE A 26 27.84 9.59 14.37
C ILE A 26 27.16 8.22 14.39
N LYS A 27 26.47 7.85 13.30
CA LYS A 27 25.84 6.55 13.15
C LYS A 27 26.85 5.41 13.22
N THR A 28 27.94 5.49 12.45
CA THR A 28 28.99 4.45 12.46
C THR A 28 29.72 4.37 13.80
N MET A 29 29.97 5.51 14.45
CA MET A 29 30.51 5.51 15.82
C MET A 29 29.56 4.87 16.83
N GLY A 30 28.24 5.07 16.70
CA GLY A 30 27.22 4.41 17.51
C GLY A 30 27.21 2.90 17.33
N GLU A 31 27.29 2.43 16.09
CA GLU A 31 27.37 1.00 15.76
C GLU A 31 28.66 0.35 16.32
N VAL A 32 29.80 1.05 16.22
CA VAL A 32 31.07 0.59 16.81
C VAL A 32 30.99 0.55 18.34
N ALA A 33 30.39 1.56 18.98
CA ALA A 33 30.20 1.58 20.43
C ALA A 33 29.32 0.41 20.91
N ALA A 34 28.20 0.14 20.23
CA ALA A 34 27.34 -0.99 20.54
C ALA A 34 28.06 -2.34 20.37
N THR A 35 28.88 -2.46 19.32
CA THR A 35 29.67 -3.69 19.06
C THR A 35 30.73 -3.90 20.15
N LEU A 36 31.45 -2.84 20.55
CA LEU A 36 32.43 -2.90 21.64
C LEU A 36 31.78 -3.17 23.00
N GLU A 37 30.57 -2.65 23.23
CA GLU A 37 29.81 -2.93 24.45
C GLU A 37 29.37 -4.39 24.51
N THR A 38 28.96 -4.96 23.38
CA THR A 38 28.64 -6.39 23.25
C THR A 38 29.87 -7.26 23.52
N GLN A 39 31.01 -6.95 22.88
CA GLN A 39 32.27 -7.66 23.10
C GLN A 39 32.77 -7.54 24.56
N LEU A 40 32.61 -6.38 25.19
CA LEU A 40 32.95 -6.19 26.59
C LEU A 40 32.08 -7.04 27.51
N ASN A 41 30.79 -7.17 27.20
CA ASN A 41 29.88 -8.02 27.96
C ASN A 41 30.21 -9.51 27.76
N GLU A 42 30.57 -9.93 26.55
CA GLU A 42 31.09 -11.28 26.29
C GLU A 42 32.37 -11.57 27.07
N GLU A 43 33.34 -10.65 27.10
CA GLU A 43 34.57 -10.85 27.89
C GLU A 43 34.30 -10.86 29.41
N LYS A 44 33.37 -10.03 29.90
CA LYS A 44 32.93 -10.08 31.31
C LYS A 44 32.30 -11.44 31.67
N THR A 45 31.47 -12.01 30.79
CA THR A 45 30.86 -13.32 31.03
C THR A 45 31.92 -14.43 31.00
N LYS A 46 32.85 -14.41 30.04
CA LYS A 46 34.01 -15.34 30.00
C LYS A 46 34.88 -15.22 31.25
N TYR A 47 35.19 -14.01 31.71
CA TYR A 47 35.96 -13.77 32.93
C TYR A 47 35.23 -14.31 34.17
N THR A 48 33.93 -14.06 34.29
CA THR A 48 33.10 -14.55 35.41
C THR A 48 33.06 -16.08 35.43
N LEU A 49 32.98 -16.72 34.25
CA LEU A 49 33.05 -18.17 34.10
C LEU A 49 34.44 -18.72 34.47
N LEU A 50 35.52 -18.04 34.10
CA LEU A 50 36.88 -18.44 34.45
C LEU A 50 37.13 -18.31 35.96
N LEU A 51 36.61 -17.24 36.57
CA LEU A 51 36.72 -16.98 38.01
C LEU A 51 35.96 -18.05 38.81
N THR A 52 34.73 -18.38 38.41
CA THR A 52 33.96 -19.46 39.03
C THR A 52 34.67 -20.80 38.87
N LYS A 53 35.15 -21.16 37.67
CA LYS A 53 35.94 -22.39 37.45
C LYS A 53 37.18 -22.45 38.35
N THR A 54 37.88 -21.33 38.49
CA THR A 54 39.09 -21.22 39.31
C THR A 54 38.77 -21.39 40.79
N ASN A 55 37.68 -20.80 41.28
CA ASN A 55 37.23 -20.98 42.66
C ASN A 55 36.81 -22.43 42.93
N THR A 56 36.05 -23.06 42.02
CA THR A 56 35.70 -24.48 42.12
C THR A 56 36.94 -25.36 42.14
N TRP A 57 37.95 -25.05 41.34
CA TRP A 57 39.21 -25.79 41.33
C TRP A 57 40.01 -25.58 42.63
N LYS A 58 40.07 -24.35 43.16
CA LYS A 58 40.69 -24.07 44.46
C LYS A 58 40.03 -24.84 45.60
N GLU A 59 38.70 -24.88 45.66
CA GLU A 59 37.98 -25.65 46.68
C GLU A 59 38.22 -27.16 46.54
N LYS A 60 38.24 -27.68 45.31
CA LYS A 60 38.62 -29.09 45.06
C LYS A 60 40.04 -29.41 45.54
N VAL A 61 41.01 -28.55 45.25
CA VAL A 61 42.40 -28.72 45.70
C VAL A 61 42.50 -28.64 47.22
N LYS A 62 41.72 -27.75 47.87
CA LYS A 62 41.67 -27.64 49.32
C LYS A 62 41.10 -28.90 49.97
N ALA A 63 39.97 -29.40 49.45
CA ALA A 63 39.35 -30.64 49.91
C ALA A 63 40.28 -31.84 49.75
N LEU A 64 40.97 -31.96 48.62
CA LEU A 64 41.97 -33.02 48.40
C LEU A 64 43.13 -32.92 49.39
N ARG A 65 43.67 -31.71 49.63
CA ARG A 65 44.75 -31.51 50.62
C ARG A 65 44.33 -31.80 52.06
N GLU A 66 43.07 -31.56 52.41
CA GLU A 66 42.53 -31.89 53.73
C GLU A 66 42.34 -33.40 53.87
N SER A 67 41.81 -34.06 52.83
CA SER A 67 41.70 -35.53 52.74
C SER A 67 43.07 -36.20 52.85
N ASP A 68 44.06 -35.73 52.09
CA ASP A 68 45.42 -36.28 52.12
C ASP A 68 46.07 -36.07 53.50
N ARG A 69 45.87 -34.92 54.15
CA ARG A 69 46.37 -34.68 55.51
C ARG A 69 45.74 -35.62 56.52
N ALA A 70 44.43 -35.84 56.44
CA ALA A 70 43.72 -36.77 57.31
C ALA A 70 44.25 -38.20 57.11
N ARG A 71 44.48 -38.61 55.86
CA ARG A 71 45.02 -39.94 55.54
C ARG A 71 46.46 -40.11 56.01
N ILE A 72 47.30 -39.08 55.88
CA ILE A 72 48.67 -39.09 56.40
C ILE A 72 48.65 -39.23 57.93
N ALA A 73 47.82 -38.47 58.63
CA ALA A 73 47.70 -38.56 60.10
C ALA A 73 47.20 -39.95 60.55
N GLU A 74 46.28 -40.57 59.81
CA GLU A 74 45.83 -41.94 60.05
C GLU A 74 46.96 -42.95 59.85
N LEU A 75 47.71 -42.85 58.75
CA LEU A 75 48.87 -43.71 58.50
C LEU A 75 50.00 -43.51 59.53
N GLU A 76 50.24 -42.28 59.98
CA GLU A 76 51.19 -41.99 61.06
C GLU A 76 50.74 -42.61 62.39
N SER A 77 49.44 -42.55 62.71
CA SER A 77 48.86 -43.22 63.88
C SER A 77 49.00 -44.75 63.79
N GLU A 78 48.72 -45.34 62.63
CA GLU A 78 48.92 -46.77 62.39
C GLU A 78 50.40 -47.15 62.56
N LEU A 79 51.32 -46.38 62.00
CA LEU A 79 52.76 -46.63 62.06
C LEU A 79 53.29 -46.52 63.50
N THR A 80 52.77 -45.57 64.27
CA THR A 80 53.07 -45.43 65.70
C THR A 80 52.55 -46.63 66.50
N ALA A 81 51.33 -47.10 66.21
CA ALA A 81 50.79 -48.31 66.83
C ALA A 81 51.61 -49.56 66.48
N TYR A 82 52.07 -49.70 65.24
CA TYR A 82 52.98 -50.76 64.83
C TYR A 82 54.37 -50.67 65.49
N GLN A 83 54.91 -49.47 65.69
CA GLN A 83 56.16 -49.26 66.43
C GLN A 83 56.03 -49.69 67.89
N VAL A 84 54.94 -49.30 68.57
CA VAL A 84 54.64 -49.73 69.95
C VAL A 84 54.47 -51.25 70.04
N VAL A 85 53.84 -51.87 69.05
CA VAL A 85 53.73 -53.34 68.97
C VAL A 85 55.08 -54.00 68.72
N SER A 86 55.96 -53.40 67.92
CA SER A 86 57.32 -53.91 67.67
C SER A 86 58.27 -53.76 68.87
N GLU A 87 58.11 -52.68 69.65
CA GLU A 87 58.84 -52.49 70.91
C GLU A 87 58.32 -53.41 72.02
N ALA A 88 57.05 -53.81 71.96
CA ALA A 88 56.45 -54.78 72.87
C ALA A 88 56.75 -56.24 72.50
N THR A 89 57.26 -56.54 71.30
CA THR A 89 57.54 -57.93 70.87
C THR A 89 58.74 -58.62 71.54
N ASP A 90 59.51 -57.93 72.38
CA ASP A 90 60.56 -58.55 73.22
C ASP A 90 60.05 -59.11 74.57
N ALA A 91 58.74 -59.03 74.85
CA ALA A 91 58.12 -59.70 76.00
C ALA A 91 56.82 -60.42 75.61
N GLU A 92 56.67 -61.67 76.07
CA GLU A 92 55.54 -62.55 75.72
C GLU A 92 54.17 -61.88 75.96
N LEU A 93 53.38 -61.75 74.89
CA LEU A 93 52.04 -61.16 74.87
C LEU A 93 51.06 -61.91 75.79
N THR A 94 50.66 -61.24 76.88
CA THR A 94 49.64 -61.70 77.83
C THR A 94 48.25 -61.82 77.18
N PRO A 95 47.38 -62.71 77.69
CA PRO A 95 46.06 -62.99 77.13
C PRO A 95 45.13 -61.75 77.04
N GLU A 96 45.28 -60.77 77.91
CA GLU A 96 44.50 -59.51 77.86
C GLU A 96 44.83 -58.68 76.60
N ILE A 97 46.10 -58.62 76.19
CA ILE A 97 46.50 -57.87 74.98
C ILE A 97 45.96 -58.57 73.73
N ARG A 98 45.96 -59.91 73.73
CA ARG A 98 45.39 -60.71 72.63
C ARG A 98 43.88 -60.49 72.48
N ALA A 99 43.16 -60.37 73.59
CA ALA A 99 41.73 -60.06 73.59
C ALA A 99 41.45 -58.62 73.11
N ALA A 100 42.26 -57.64 73.52
CA ALA A 100 42.14 -56.25 73.07
C ALA A 100 42.39 -56.11 71.57
N VAL A 101 43.40 -56.79 71.02
CA VAL A 101 43.67 -56.82 69.57
C VAL A 101 42.52 -57.47 68.79
N GLN A 102 41.95 -58.57 69.29
CA GLN A 102 40.78 -59.19 68.67
C GLN A 102 39.53 -58.29 68.69
N ALA A 103 39.30 -57.54 69.77
CA ALA A 103 38.20 -56.60 69.87
C ALA A 103 38.36 -55.42 68.88
N SER A 104 39.56 -54.85 68.79
CA SER A 104 39.87 -53.79 67.82
C SER A 104 39.71 -54.27 66.37
N LEU A 105 40.18 -55.47 66.05
CA LEU A 105 39.99 -56.08 64.72
C LEU A 105 38.50 -56.28 64.38
N HIS A 106 37.69 -56.75 65.32
CA HIS A 106 36.24 -56.88 65.10
C HIS A 106 35.56 -55.52 64.89
N GLY A 107 35.97 -54.49 65.65
CA GLY A 107 35.47 -53.13 65.46
C GLY A 107 35.81 -52.56 64.08
N ILE A 108 37.04 -52.77 63.61
CA ILE A 108 37.46 -52.36 62.26
C ILE A 108 36.69 -53.12 61.18
N ILE A 109 36.49 -54.43 61.33
CA ILE A 109 35.72 -55.25 60.38
C ILE A 109 34.25 -54.78 60.33
N ALA A 110 33.64 -54.50 61.47
CA ALA A 110 32.27 -53.99 61.55
C ALA A 110 32.14 -52.63 60.85
N LYS A 111 33.06 -51.69 61.13
CA LYS A 111 33.08 -50.37 60.51
C LYS A 111 33.28 -50.44 58.99
N HIS A 112 34.22 -51.25 58.51
CA HIS A 112 34.38 -51.48 57.07
C HIS A 112 33.15 -52.12 56.44
N SER A 113 32.45 -53.02 57.14
CA SER A 113 31.20 -53.60 56.64
C SER A 113 30.09 -52.54 56.50
N GLU A 114 30.00 -51.60 57.44
CA GLU A 114 29.06 -50.46 57.36
C GLU A 114 29.42 -49.54 56.18
N GLU A 115 30.70 -49.18 56.03
CA GLU A 115 31.18 -48.34 54.92
C GLU A 115 30.97 -49.00 53.55
N ILE A 116 31.20 -50.31 53.43
CA ILE A 116 30.93 -51.08 52.21
C ILE A 116 29.43 -51.08 51.88
N ASN A 117 28.56 -51.21 52.88
CA ASN A 117 27.12 -51.19 52.67
C ASN A 117 26.62 -49.79 52.27
N ALA A 118 27.10 -48.73 52.92
CA ALA A 118 26.80 -47.35 52.54
C ALA A 118 27.27 -47.02 51.11
N CYS A 119 28.44 -47.53 50.72
CA CYS A 119 28.96 -47.37 49.37
C CYS A 119 28.11 -48.12 48.33
N LYS A 120 27.64 -49.34 48.64
CA LYS A 120 26.71 -50.09 47.77
C LYS A 120 25.39 -49.37 47.58
N GLU A 121 24.83 -48.77 48.63
CA GLU A 121 23.60 -47.98 48.56
C GLU A 121 23.78 -46.73 47.69
N GLN A 122 24.91 -46.01 47.85
CA GLN A 122 25.24 -44.89 46.97
C GLN A 122 25.40 -45.32 45.51
N VAL A 123 26.08 -46.43 45.23
CA VAL A 123 26.23 -46.95 43.87
C VAL A 123 24.87 -47.29 43.26
N ALA A 124 23.96 -47.91 44.02
CA ALA A 124 22.60 -48.20 43.56
C ALA A 124 21.78 -46.91 43.26
N ALA A 125 21.92 -45.88 44.10
CA ALA A 125 21.28 -44.59 43.88
C ALA A 125 21.83 -43.87 42.64
N VAL A 126 23.14 -43.92 42.39
CA VAL A 126 23.74 -43.38 41.17
C VAL A 126 23.32 -44.17 39.94
N GLN A 127 23.25 -45.50 40.03
CA GLN A 127 22.82 -46.37 38.93
C GLN A 127 21.39 -46.04 38.48
N THR A 128 20.46 -45.89 39.43
CA THR A 128 19.06 -45.53 39.12
C THR A 128 18.96 -44.13 38.52
N THR A 129 19.75 -43.18 39.02
CA THR A 129 19.81 -41.82 38.46
C THR A 129 20.35 -41.85 37.02
N LEU A 130 21.42 -42.60 36.76
CA LEU A 130 22.01 -42.76 35.44
C LEU A 130 21.01 -43.33 34.44
N SER A 131 20.31 -44.41 34.80
CA SER A 131 19.28 -45.01 33.93
C SER A 131 18.15 -44.03 33.63
N SER A 132 17.73 -43.20 34.60
CA SER A 132 16.74 -42.14 34.33
C SER A 132 17.26 -41.08 33.35
N LYS A 133 18.56 -40.73 33.44
CA LYS A 133 19.16 -39.77 32.53
C LYS A 133 19.32 -40.35 31.12
N GLU A 134 19.67 -41.62 31.01
CA GLU A 134 19.71 -42.34 29.73
C GLU A 134 18.34 -42.35 29.05
N THR A 135 17.25 -42.59 29.80
CA THR A 135 15.89 -42.50 29.24
C THR A 135 15.54 -41.10 28.76
N THR A 136 15.88 -40.05 29.52
CA THR A 136 15.61 -38.67 29.09
C THR A 136 16.44 -38.26 27.87
N ILE A 137 17.66 -38.77 27.73
CA ILE A 137 18.49 -38.52 26.53
C ILE A 137 17.86 -39.19 25.30
N ALA A 138 17.34 -40.41 25.44
CA ALA A 138 16.66 -41.09 24.35
C ALA A 138 15.40 -40.33 23.89
N GLU A 139 14.58 -39.85 24.84
CA GLU A 139 13.39 -39.03 24.57
C GLU A 139 13.76 -37.73 23.84
N LEU A 140 14.74 -36.98 24.35
CA LEU A 140 15.21 -35.74 23.71
C LEU A 140 15.81 -35.98 22.32
N THR A 141 16.46 -37.12 22.10
CA THR A 141 17.00 -37.48 20.78
C THR A 141 15.86 -37.75 19.79
N GLN A 142 14.78 -38.39 20.24
CA GLN A 142 13.60 -38.62 19.42
C GLN A 142 12.87 -37.32 19.08
N GLU A 143 12.69 -36.43 20.06
CA GLU A 143 12.11 -35.10 19.84
C GLU A 143 12.94 -34.28 18.85
N LEU A 144 14.27 -34.31 18.97
CA LEU A 144 15.17 -33.64 18.05
C LEU A 144 15.00 -34.15 16.61
N GLU A 145 14.83 -35.46 16.42
CA GLU A 145 14.65 -36.04 15.09
C GLU A 145 13.29 -35.66 14.49
N ALA A 146 12.23 -35.64 15.30
CA ALA A 146 10.91 -35.15 14.87
C ALA A 146 10.96 -33.67 14.44
N VAL A 147 11.68 -32.82 15.17
CA VAL A 147 11.87 -31.41 14.80
C VAL A 147 12.63 -31.26 13.49
N LYS A 148 13.64 -32.09 13.21
CA LYS A 148 14.36 -32.08 11.93
C LYS A 148 13.45 -32.47 10.76
N GLU A 149 12.59 -33.46 10.94
CA GLU A 149 11.65 -33.89 9.91
C GLU A 149 10.66 -32.77 9.56
N VAL A 150 10.09 -32.12 10.58
CA VAL A 150 9.22 -30.95 10.39
C VAL A 150 9.96 -29.79 9.70
N HIS A 151 11.23 -29.53 10.07
CA HIS A 151 12.03 -28.50 9.43
C HIS A 151 12.25 -28.79 7.93
N LEU A 152 12.55 -30.03 7.57
CA LEU A 152 12.70 -30.45 6.17
C LEU A 152 11.39 -30.29 5.38
N GLU A 153 10.25 -30.64 5.97
CA GLU A 153 8.94 -30.45 5.33
C GLU A 153 8.64 -28.96 5.09
N ILE A 154 8.90 -28.10 6.06
CA ILE A 154 8.73 -26.64 5.93
C ILE A 154 9.64 -26.10 4.82
N GLN A 155 10.90 -26.53 4.78
CA GLN A 155 11.85 -26.11 3.76
C GLN A 155 11.41 -26.54 2.35
N GLN A 156 10.85 -27.75 2.20
CA GLN A 156 10.30 -28.21 0.93
C GLN A 156 9.08 -27.40 0.49
N ARG A 157 8.14 -27.12 1.41
CA ARG A 157 6.96 -26.28 1.10
C ARG A 157 7.36 -24.88 0.68
N PHE A 158 8.29 -24.24 1.41
CA PHE A 158 8.81 -22.93 1.06
C PHE A 158 9.40 -22.92 -0.36
N THR A 159 10.15 -23.96 -0.72
CA THR A 159 10.74 -24.07 -2.07
C THR A 159 9.66 -24.18 -3.15
N GLN A 160 8.62 -24.96 -2.92
CA GLN A 160 7.50 -25.12 -3.85
C GLN A 160 6.68 -23.83 -3.98
N GLU A 161 6.45 -23.11 -2.89
CA GLU A 161 5.75 -21.81 -2.89
C GLU A 161 6.55 -20.77 -3.66
N MET A 162 7.87 -20.69 -3.45
CA MET A 162 8.75 -19.80 -4.20
C MET A 162 8.74 -20.10 -5.71
N GLU A 163 8.73 -21.37 -6.10
CA GLU A 163 8.63 -21.78 -7.49
C GLU A 163 7.26 -21.42 -8.09
N SER A 164 6.17 -21.61 -7.33
CA SER A 164 4.82 -21.24 -7.75
C SER A 164 4.66 -19.72 -7.95
N ILE A 165 5.18 -18.90 -7.02
CA ILE A 165 5.16 -17.43 -7.12
C ILE A 165 5.99 -16.97 -8.32
N THR A 166 7.16 -17.56 -8.53
CA THR A 166 8.03 -17.23 -9.66
C THR A 166 7.32 -17.51 -10.99
N ASN A 167 6.71 -18.68 -11.12
CA ASN A 167 5.92 -19.03 -12.31
C ASN A 167 4.72 -18.08 -12.50
N HIS A 168 4.03 -17.70 -11.43
CA HIS A 168 2.93 -16.75 -11.52
C HIS A 168 3.39 -15.38 -12.03
N HIS A 169 4.46 -14.82 -11.46
CA HIS A 169 5.03 -13.55 -11.92
C HIS A 169 5.49 -13.62 -13.39
N GLU A 170 6.07 -14.73 -13.84
CA GLU A 170 6.42 -14.90 -15.26
C GLU A 170 5.19 -14.87 -16.16
N THR A 171 4.08 -15.48 -15.73
CA THR A 171 2.81 -15.44 -16.48
C THR A 171 2.19 -14.04 -16.50
N GLU A 172 2.22 -13.31 -15.39
CA GLU A 172 1.72 -11.92 -15.33
C GLU A 172 2.56 -11.00 -16.22
N LEU A 173 3.89 -11.13 -16.18
CA LEU A 173 4.78 -10.37 -17.06
C LEU A 173 4.51 -10.69 -18.54
N ALA A 174 4.22 -11.95 -18.87
CA ALA A 174 3.81 -12.31 -20.23
C ALA A 174 2.46 -11.68 -20.63
N GLN A 175 1.48 -11.66 -19.73
CA GLN A 175 0.19 -10.99 -19.97
C GLN A 175 0.34 -9.48 -20.16
N LEU A 176 1.13 -8.81 -19.31
CA LEU A 176 1.42 -7.38 -19.44
C LEU A 176 2.10 -7.04 -20.77
N ARG A 177 3.03 -7.90 -21.24
CA ARG A 177 3.63 -7.74 -22.58
C ARG A 177 2.60 -7.82 -23.70
N CYS A 178 1.63 -8.74 -23.60
CA CYS A 178 0.53 -8.83 -24.57
C CYS A 178 -0.38 -7.58 -24.54
N GLN A 179 -0.67 -7.04 -23.36
CA GLN A 179 -1.42 -5.78 -23.23
C GLN A 179 -0.65 -4.59 -23.80
N LEU A 180 0.68 -4.56 -23.66
CA LEU A 180 1.50 -3.51 -24.26
C LEU A 180 1.48 -3.58 -25.79
N ALA A 181 1.38 -4.78 -26.38
CA ALA A 181 1.19 -4.95 -27.81
C ALA A 181 -0.19 -4.43 -28.29
N SER A 182 -1.27 -4.60 -27.51
CA SER A 182 -2.57 -4.04 -27.88
C SER A 182 -2.60 -2.50 -27.79
N LEU A 183 -1.79 -1.90 -26.92
CA LEU A 183 -1.59 -0.44 -26.92
C LEU A 183 -0.91 0.06 -28.20
N GLN A 184 -0.06 -0.73 -28.86
CA GLN A 184 0.51 -0.36 -30.16
C GLN A 184 -0.55 -0.34 -31.29
N GLU A 185 -1.62 -1.13 -31.18
CA GLU A 185 -2.75 -1.06 -32.12
C GLU A 185 -3.49 0.29 -32.03
N LEU A 186 -3.45 0.94 -30.86
CA LEU A 186 -4.01 2.27 -30.64
C LEU A 186 -3.28 3.34 -31.47
N ASP A 187 -1.95 3.24 -31.61
CA ASP A 187 -1.19 4.12 -32.50
C ASP A 187 -1.58 3.92 -33.97
N GLY A 188 -1.82 2.67 -34.38
CA GLY A 188 -2.35 2.35 -35.71
C GLY A 188 -3.76 2.91 -35.96
N LEU A 189 -4.62 2.89 -34.94
CA LEU A 189 -5.94 3.54 -34.99
C LEU A 189 -5.83 5.06 -35.06
N LYS A 190 -4.89 5.67 -34.34
CA LYS A 190 -4.64 7.11 -34.36
C LYS A 190 -4.20 7.59 -35.74
N TYR A 191 -3.33 6.83 -36.41
CA TYR A 191 -2.93 7.13 -37.79
C TYR A 191 -4.13 7.10 -38.75
N ARG A 192 -4.96 6.06 -38.66
CA ARG A 192 -6.19 5.93 -39.48
C ARG A 192 -7.19 7.06 -39.22
N LEU A 193 -7.36 7.47 -37.97
CA LEU A 193 -8.25 8.58 -37.62
C LEU A 193 -7.74 9.90 -38.21
N GLN A 194 -6.42 10.13 -38.18
CA GLN A 194 -5.81 11.30 -38.80
C GLN A 194 -5.98 11.30 -40.32
N GLU A 195 -5.86 10.15 -40.98
CA GLU A 195 -6.11 9.99 -42.41
C GLU A 195 -7.56 10.32 -42.77
N GLN A 196 -8.53 9.76 -42.02
CA GLN A 196 -9.96 10.07 -42.19
C GLN A 196 -10.26 11.56 -41.97
N GLN A 197 -9.61 12.20 -41.00
CA GLN A 197 -9.81 13.61 -40.73
C GLN A 197 -9.30 14.50 -41.88
N ASN A 198 -8.18 14.13 -42.51
CA ASN A 198 -7.68 14.81 -43.70
C ASN A 198 -8.62 14.62 -44.91
N GLU A 199 -9.19 13.42 -45.07
CA GLU A 199 -10.15 13.13 -46.13
C GLU A 199 -11.44 13.95 -45.98
N ILE A 200 -11.98 14.05 -44.75
CA ILE A 200 -13.14 14.90 -44.45
C ILE A 200 -12.84 16.36 -44.81
N ALA A 201 -11.69 16.90 -44.39
CA ALA A 201 -11.31 18.28 -44.71
C ALA A 201 -11.21 18.53 -46.24
N SER A 202 -10.73 17.53 -46.99
CA SER A 202 -10.71 17.58 -48.47
C SER A 202 -12.12 17.60 -49.06
N LEU A 203 -13.02 16.75 -48.56
CA LEU A 203 -14.42 16.69 -49.00
C LEU A 203 -15.18 17.98 -48.66
N GLU A 204 -14.94 18.58 -47.49
CA GLU A 204 -15.52 19.87 -47.10
C GLU A 204 -15.07 20.99 -48.04
N ASN A 205 -13.79 21.02 -48.42
CA ASN A 205 -13.28 21.98 -49.40
C ASN A 205 -13.93 21.79 -50.78
N HIS A 206 -14.05 20.54 -51.25
CA HIS A 206 -14.76 20.25 -52.50
C HIS A 206 -16.24 20.66 -52.45
N SER A 207 -16.92 20.43 -51.32
CA SER A 207 -18.31 20.87 -51.12
C SER A 207 -18.43 22.40 -51.21
N LEU A 208 -17.49 23.13 -50.57
CA LEU A 208 -17.44 24.59 -50.65
C LEU A 208 -17.21 25.08 -52.08
N GLN A 209 -16.30 24.46 -52.83
CA GLN A 209 -16.06 24.77 -54.24
C GLN A 209 -17.31 24.52 -55.09
N ASN A 210 -18.02 23.41 -54.87
CA ASN A 210 -19.25 23.10 -55.57
C ASN A 210 -20.35 24.14 -55.29
N SER A 211 -20.48 24.59 -54.03
CA SER A 211 -21.41 25.66 -53.66
C SER A 211 -21.09 26.98 -54.38
N GLN A 212 -19.81 27.34 -54.48
CA GLN A 212 -19.37 28.52 -55.23
C GLN A 212 -19.70 28.41 -56.73
N ILE A 213 -19.43 27.25 -57.35
CA ILE A 213 -19.76 27.02 -58.77
C ILE A 213 -21.27 27.13 -58.99
N MET A 214 -22.08 26.52 -58.13
CA MET A 214 -23.53 26.61 -58.20
C MET A 214 -24.03 28.06 -58.10
N SER A 215 -23.46 28.86 -57.20
CA SER A 215 -23.79 30.28 -57.07
C SER A 215 -23.48 31.07 -58.36
N VAL A 216 -22.32 30.82 -58.99
CA VAL A 216 -21.95 31.46 -60.26
C VAL A 216 -22.90 31.05 -61.38
N LEU A 217 -23.22 29.76 -61.52
CA LEU A 217 -24.16 29.28 -62.54
C LEU A 217 -25.56 29.87 -62.35
N GLN A 218 -26.02 30.01 -61.09
CA GLN A 218 -27.31 30.62 -60.79
C GLN A 218 -27.33 32.12 -61.16
N GLN A 219 -26.22 32.83 -60.95
CA GLN A 219 -26.06 34.22 -61.38
C GLN A 219 -26.07 34.34 -62.92
N ASP A 220 -25.35 33.47 -63.63
CA ASP A 220 -25.34 33.46 -65.09
C ASP A 220 -26.72 33.17 -65.66
N LEU A 221 -27.45 32.20 -65.09
CA LEU A 221 -28.82 31.87 -65.49
C LEU A 221 -29.77 33.08 -65.30
N ALA A 222 -29.68 33.77 -64.18
CA ALA A 222 -30.47 34.98 -63.92
C ALA A 222 -30.17 36.08 -64.94
N SER A 223 -28.88 36.31 -65.25
CA SER A 223 -28.47 37.31 -66.24
C SER A 223 -28.94 36.96 -67.66
N SER A 224 -28.96 35.66 -67.99
CA SER A 224 -29.45 35.16 -69.28
C SER A 224 -30.97 35.30 -69.39
N ALA A 225 -31.71 35.00 -68.31
CA ALA A 225 -33.15 35.19 -68.24
C ALA A 225 -33.54 36.67 -68.44
N GLU A 226 -32.81 37.60 -67.81
CA GLU A 226 -33.04 39.06 -67.99
C GLU A 226 -32.81 39.50 -69.44
N LYS A 227 -31.72 39.04 -70.07
CA LYS A 227 -31.46 39.30 -71.50
C LYS A 227 -32.56 38.74 -72.40
N ASN A 228 -33.07 37.55 -72.08
CA ASN A 228 -34.12 36.91 -72.86
C ASN A 228 -35.46 37.65 -72.73
N GLU A 229 -35.77 38.17 -71.54
CA GLU A 229 -36.95 39.04 -71.33
C GLU A 229 -36.80 40.35 -72.12
N LEU A 230 -35.63 40.99 -72.10
CA LEU A 230 -35.36 42.19 -72.88
C LEU A 230 -35.53 41.93 -74.39
N LEU A 231 -34.98 40.83 -74.91
CA LEU A 231 -35.17 40.42 -76.29
C LEU A 231 -36.64 40.16 -76.61
N SER A 232 -37.38 39.51 -75.70
CA SER A 232 -38.81 39.27 -75.86
C SER A 232 -39.63 40.57 -75.89
N GLN A 233 -39.24 41.59 -75.12
CA GLN A 233 -39.84 42.94 -75.19
C GLN A 233 -39.51 43.64 -76.51
N GLN A 234 -38.27 43.53 -77.00
CA GLN A 234 -37.89 44.08 -78.31
C GLN A 234 -38.68 43.43 -79.44
N VAL A 235 -38.84 42.09 -79.41
CA VAL A 235 -39.65 41.36 -80.39
C VAL A 235 -41.10 41.82 -80.37
N ARG A 236 -41.71 42.01 -79.19
CA ARG A 236 -43.07 42.55 -79.06
C ARG A 236 -43.19 43.95 -79.67
N THR A 237 -42.25 44.84 -79.36
CA THR A 237 -42.24 46.22 -79.90
C THR A 237 -42.16 46.21 -81.43
N LEU A 238 -41.27 45.38 -82.01
CA LEU A 238 -41.14 45.23 -83.46
C LEU A 238 -42.39 44.61 -84.11
N GLN A 239 -43.08 43.68 -83.42
CA GLN A 239 -44.35 43.13 -83.89
C GLN A 239 -45.44 44.21 -83.95
N GLU A 240 -45.54 45.06 -82.94
CA GLU A 240 -46.48 46.20 -82.92
C GLU A 240 -46.19 47.17 -84.07
N GLU A 241 -44.92 47.56 -84.26
CA GLU A 241 -44.49 48.42 -85.37
C GLU A 241 -44.87 47.81 -86.73
N LEU A 242 -44.64 46.52 -86.93
CA LEU A 242 -45.01 45.80 -88.16
C LEU A 242 -46.53 45.83 -88.40
N GLU A 243 -47.35 45.62 -87.37
CA GLU A 243 -48.80 45.71 -87.50
C GLU A 243 -49.27 47.13 -87.83
N THR A 244 -48.65 48.16 -87.25
CA THR A 244 -48.95 49.55 -87.65
C THR A 244 -48.61 49.81 -89.12
N LEU A 245 -47.51 49.23 -89.63
CA LEU A 245 -47.11 49.34 -91.04
C LEU A 245 -48.08 48.61 -91.97
N LYS A 246 -48.51 47.39 -91.62
CA LYS A 246 -49.54 46.67 -92.38
C LYS A 246 -50.84 47.47 -92.44
N GLN A 247 -51.26 48.08 -91.33
CA GLN A 247 -52.46 48.91 -91.29
C GLN A 247 -52.30 50.17 -92.18
N LYS A 248 -51.15 50.85 -92.11
CA LYS A 248 -50.83 51.98 -93.00
C LYS A 248 -50.83 51.54 -94.48
N GLN A 249 -50.28 50.38 -94.80
CA GLN A 249 -50.28 49.83 -96.16
C GLN A 249 -51.71 49.53 -96.65
N ALA A 250 -52.59 48.99 -95.79
CA ALA A 250 -53.98 48.73 -96.12
C ALA A 250 -54.77 50.02 -96.40
N VAL A 251 -54.59 51.04 -95.57
CA VAL A 251 -55.17 52.39 -95.79
C VAL A 251 -54.67 52.98 -97.11
N TRP A 252 -53.37 52.87 -97.37
CA TRP A 252 -52.77 53.34 -98.62
C TRP A 252 -53.35 52.60 -99.84
N LYS A 253 -53.46 51.26 -99.80
CA LYS A 253 -54.10 50.46 -100.85
C LYS A 253 -55.53 50.93 -101.12
N LYS A 254 -56.34 51.15 -100.07
CA LYS A 254 -57.70 51.70 -100.22
C LYS A 254 -57.70 53.08 -100.89
N LYS A 255 -56.78 53.97 -100.50
CA LYS A 255 -56.65 55.31 -101.08
C LYS A 255 -56.28 55.25 -102.56
N VAL A 256 -55.35 54.36 -102.94
CA VAL A 256 -54.96 54.14 -104.34
C VAL A 256 -56.12 53.56 -105.17
N MET A 257 -56.89 52.61 -104.61
CA MET A 257 -58.08 52.06 -105.26
C MET A 257 -59.13 53.15 -105.51
N HIS A 258 -59.41 53.99 -104.51
CA HIS A 258 -60.34 55.11 -104.66
C HIS A 258 -59.86 56.14 -105.71
N MET A 259 -58.56 56.41 -105.76
CA MET A 259 -57.96 57.23 -106.82
C MET A 259 -58.19 56.62 -108.20
N LYS A 260 -57.95 55.32 -108.37
CA LYS A 260 -58.20 54.61 -109.65
C LYS A 260 -59.67 54.61 -110.06
N GLU A 261 -60.58 54.44 -109.11
CA GLU A 261 -62.02 54.56 -109.37
C GLU A 261 -62.40 55.96 -109.83
N LYS A 262 -61.89 56.99 -109.15
CA LYS A 262 -62.09 58.38 -109.54
C LYS A 262 -61.53 58.67 -110.93
N ASP A 263 -60.32 58.18 -111.23
CA ASP A 263 -59.69 58.32 -112.55
C ASP A 263 -60.53 57.62 -113.63
N ASN A 264 -61.04 56.40 -113.37
CA ASN A 264 -61.92 55.69 -114.29
C ASN A 264 -63.25 56.43 -114.53
N GLU A 265 -63.84 57.01 -113.49
CA GLU A 265 -65.06 57.82 -113.59
C GLU A 265 -64.80 59.07 -114.45
N THR A 266 -63.65 59.73 -114.23
CA THR A 266 -63.21 60.89 -115.01
C THR A 266 -62.97 60.50 -116.46
N ILE A 267 -62.34 59.36 -116.73
CA ILE A 267 -62.14 58.82 -118.09
C ILE A 267 -63.48 58.55 -118.76
N LYS A 268 -64.46 57.96 -118.06
CA LYS A 268 -65.82 57.75 -118.61
C LYS A 268 -66.53 59.06 -118.91
N GLN A 269 -66.43 60.07 -118.03
CA GLN A 269 -66.97 61.41 -118.27
C GLN A 269 -66.37 62.01 -119.55
N LEU A 270 -65.04 62.01 -119.66
CA LEU A 270 -64.34 62.50 -120.86
C LEU A 270 -64.74 61.72 -122.12
N GLN A 271 -64.90 60.40 -122.03
CA GLN A 271 -65.40 59.58 -123.15
C GLN A 271 -66.86 59.91 -123.53
N SER A 272 -67.71 60.20 -122.55
CA SER A 272 -69.10 60.63 -122.78
C SER A 272 -69.19 62.03 -123.38
N GLU A 273 -68.32 62.96 -122.97
CA GLU A 273 -68.16 64.27 -123.59
C GLU A 273 -67.67 64.14 -125.04
N LEU A 274 -66.76 63.20 -125.30
CA LEU A 274 -66.27 62.87 -126.65
C LEU A 274 -67.37 62.21 -127.52
N ALA A 275 -68.29 61.45 -126.91
CA ALA A 275 -69.48 60.91 -127.58
C ALA A 275 -70.54 61.99 -127.86
N LEU A 276 -70.72 62.97 -126.97
CA LEU A 276 -71.56 64.15 -127.18
C LEU A 276 -71.00 65.09 -128.27
N ALA A 277 -69.67 65.23 -128.34
CA ALA A 277 -68.99 65.97 -129.41
C ALA A 277 -69.11 65.30 -130.79
N ARG A 278 -69.44 63.99 -130.86
CA ARG A 278 -69.68 63.25 -132.13
C ARG A 278 -71.10 63.42 -132.70
N ALA A 279 -72.02 64.08 -132.00
CA ALA A 279 -73.43 64.23 -132.41
C ALA A 279 -73.77 65.58 -133.10
N GLN A 280 -72.76 66.35 -133.52
CA GLN A 280 -72.91 67.56 -134.36
C GLN A 280 -71.93 67.52 -135.56
N PRO A 281 -72.27 68.13 -136.72
CA PRO A 281 -71.68 67.74 -138.00
C PRO A 281 -70.28 68.31 -138.25
N LEU A 282 -69.37 67.37 -138.54
CA LEU A 282 -68.09 67.39 -139.27
C LEU A 282 -67.60 68.68 -139.94
N GLU A 283 -66.41 69.11 -139.52
CA GLU A 283 -65.25 69.27 -140.43
C GLU A 283 -64.00 68.57 -139.86
N MET A 284 -63.28 67.91 -140.76
CA MET A 284 -62.00 67.22 -140.57
C MET A 284 -60.84 68.20 -140.35
N ASN A 285 -59.85 67.82 -139.52
CA ASN A 285 -58.47 67.49 -139.97
C ASN A 285 -57.48 67.30 -138.79
N LEU A 286 -57.16 66.03 -138.52
CA LEU A 286 -55.82 65.41 -138.43
C LEU A 286 -54.58 66.25 -138.04
N SER A 287 -53.96 65.91 -136.90
CA SER A 287 -52.61 65.27 -136.78
C SER A 287 -51.71 65.78 -135.62
N HIS A 288 -51.34 64.83 -134.74
CA HIS A 288 -50.07 64.76 -133.95
C HIS A 288 -48.84 64.59 -134.88
N PRO A 289 -47.58 64.28 -134.43
CA PRO A 289 -46.86 64.29 -133.13
C PRO A 289 -45.50 65.08 -133.30
N PRO A 290 -44.32 64.83 -132.67
CA PRO A 290 -43.83 63.83 -131.68
C PRO A 290 -43.06 64.41 -130.46
N VAL A 291 -42.98 63.74 -129.31
CA VAL A 291 -42.05 62.65 -128.90
C VAL A 291 -40.57 62.98 -129.14
N SER A 292 -39.81 63.07 -128.04
CA SER A 292 -38.48 62.45 -127.88
C SER A 292 -38.05 62.41 -126.41
N GLN A 293 -38.19 61.22 -125.83
CA GLN A 293 -37.31 60.56 -124.86
C GLN A 293 -35.95 60.23 -125.54
N PRO A 294 -34.97 59.47 -124.96
CA PRO A 294 -34.72 58.99 -123.59
C PRO A 294 -33.20 58.94 -123.18
N SER A 295 -32.95 58.25 -122.05
CA SER A 295 -31.78 57.37 -121.74
C SER A 295 -30.60 58.04 -120.99
N ALA A 296 -29.92 57.44 -120.01
CA ALA A 296 -29.85 56.06 -119.48
C ALA A 296 -29.28 56.11 -118.01
N VAL A 297 -29.73 55.27 -117.06
CA VAL A 297 -29.05 54.04 -116.54
C VAL A 297 -27.79 54.36 -115.70
N THR A 298 -27.69 54.10 -114.37
CA THR A 298 -27.52 52.81 -113.63
C THR A 298 -27.78 53.08 -112.11
N HIS A 299 -28.65 52.40 -111.37
CA HIS A 299 -28.57 51.07 -110.71
C HIS A 299 -27.46 50.87 -109.66
N SER A 300 -27.88 50.73 -108.39
CA SER A 300 -27.19 49.97 -107.34
C SER A 300 -28.21 48.98 -106.76
N ARG A 301 -27.97 47.68 -107.01
CA ARG A 301 -28.75 46.54 -106.51
C ARG A 301 -27.79 45.69 -105.68
N THR A 302 -28.12 45.46 -104.42
CA THR A 302 -27.62 44.30 -103.67
C THR A 302 -28.83 43.46 -103.34
N THR A 303 -28.85 42.27 -103.91
CA THR A 303 -29.96 41.32 -103.85
C THR A 303 -29.76 40.41 -102.63
N ILE A 304 -30.84 40.20 -101.89
CA ILE A 304 -31.05 39.06 -100.98
C ILE A 304 -31.71 37.96 -101.82
N GLU A 305 -31.22 36.72 -101.71
CA GLU A 305 -31.78 35.48 -102.26
C GLU A 305 -32.09 34.60 -101.02
N ALA A 306 -33.32 34.30 -100.63
CA ALA A 306 -34.37 33.45 -101.22
C ALA A 306 -34.07 31.94 -101.20
N ALA A 307 -34.72 31.20 -100.29
CA ALA A 307 -35.28 29.84 -100.45
C ALA A 307 -35.82 29.36 -99.07
N LEU A 308 -37.15 29.19 -98.89
CA LEU A 308 -37.91 27.92 -98.91
C LEU A 308 -37.73 27.11 -97.59
N LEU A 309 -38.73 26.63 -96.84
CA LEU A 309 -40.14 26.25 -97.03
C LEU A 309 -40.81 26.07 -95.64
N ASN A 310 -42.14 26.32 -95.58
CA ASN A 310 -43.23 25.62 -94.86
C ASN A 310 -43.09 25.28 -93.34
N SER A 311 -44.11 25.38 -92.48
CA SER A 311 -45.58 25.31 -92.65
C SER A 311 -46.29 25.74 -91.35
N GLU A 312 -47.37 26.51 -91.51
CA GLU A 312 -48.72 26.42 -90.89
C GLU A 312 -48.84 26.25 -89.35
N SER A 313 -49.31 27.26 -88.60
CA SER A 313 -50.72 27.65 -88.33
C SER A 313 -51.05 27.30 -86.86
N THR A 314 -51.28 28.21 -85.92
CA THR A 314 -52.56 28.92 -85.69
C THR A 314 -52.42 29.78 -84.42
N SER A 315 -52.81 31.06 -84.46
CA SER A 315 -54.00 31.62 -83.77
C SER A 315 -53.72 32.29 -82.41
N THR A 316 -53.75 33.64 -82.43
CA THR A 316 -54.33 34.63 -81.46
C THR A 316 -54.55 34.21 -80.00
N GLN A 317 -54.29 35.00 -78.95
CA GLN A 317 -54.43 36.45 -78.77
C GLN A 317 -53.83 36.81 -77.37
N ALA A 318 -53.33 38.03 -77.21
CA ALA A 318 -52.82 38.58 -75.95
C ALA A 318 -53.88 39.44 -75.22
N THR A 319 -53.52 39.91 -74.01
CA THR A 319 -54.03 41.08 -73.23
C THR A 319 -55.16 40.72 -72.22
N GLU A 320 -55.21 41.08 -70.93
CA GLU A 320 -54.32 41.64 -69.88
C GLU A 320 -55.16 41.77 -68.57
N LEU A 321 -54.48 41.86 -67.42
CA LEU A 321 -54.86 42.49 -66.13
C LEU A 321 -55.88 41.85 -65.14
N GLN A 322 -55.31 41.35 -64.01
CA GLN A 322 -55.64 41.43 -62.55
C GLN A 322 -57.05 41.82 -62.02
N PRO A 323 -57.39 41.58 -60.72
CA PRO A 323 -56.88 40.68 -59.66
C PRO A 323 -58.03 39.89 -58.94
N GLU A 324 -57.71 39.02 -57.96
CA GLU A 324 -58.49 38.70 -56.72
C GLU A 324 -58.51 37.22 -56.26
N ASN A 325 -58.29 37.05 -54.95
CA ASN A 325 -58.85 36.06 -54.02
C ASN A 325 -58.88 34.57 -54.42
N GLN A 326 -57.84 33.85 -54.02
CA GLN A 326 -57.75 32.39 -54.12
C GLN A 326 -58.53 31.69 -53.00
N LEU A 327 -59.84 31.57 -53.18
CA LEU A 327 -60.61 30.42 -52.68
C LEU A 327 -60.48 29.33 -53.76
N TYR A 328 -59.85 28.21 -53.44
CA TYR A 328 -59.73 27.07 -54.34
C TYR A 328 -61.11 26.43 -54.62
N GLN A 329 -61.87 27.01 -55.54
CA GLN A 329 -62.86 26.30 -56.33
C GLN A 329 -62.21 25.94 -57.67
N LEU A 330 -61.96 24.65 -57.85
CA LEU A 330 -61.53 24.07 -59.12
C LEU A 330 -62.56 24.43 -60.22
N PRO A 331 -62.20 25.17 -61.27
CA PRO A 331 -63.07 25.36 -62.42
C PRO A 331 -63.03 24.07 -63.23
N ILE A 332 -64.17 23.37 -63.31
CA ILE A 332 -64.37 22.35 -64.33
C ILE A 332 -64.46 23.10 -65.67
N ARG A 333 -63.37 23.12 -66.45
CA ARG A 333 -63.43 23.45 -67.87
C ARG A 333 -64.20 22.32 -68.56
N ILE A 334 -65.47 22.57 -68.88
CA ILE A 334 -66.19 21.80 -69.89
C ILE A 334 -65.81 22.42 -71.22
N GLU A 335 -64.86 21.80 -71.92
CA GLU A 335 -64.67 22.08 -73.34
C GLU A 335 -65.95 21.61 -74.06
N ASP A 336 -66.71 22.56 -74.62
CA ASP A 336 -67.85 22.30 -75.50
C ASP A 336 -67.34 21.73 -76.84
N GLU A 337 -66.80 20.52 -76.80
CA GLU A 337 -66.91 19.61 -77.93
C GLU A 337 -68.36 19.10 -77.94
N HIS A 338 -69.04 19.12 -79.09
CA HIS A 338 -70.33 18.48 -79.25
C HIS A 338 -70.20 16.96 -79.06
N LEU A 339 -70.16 16.52 -77.80
CA LEU A 339 -70.22 15.12 -77.43
C LEU A 339 -71.65 14.66 -77.68
N THR A 340 -71.78 13.59 -78.45
CA THR A 340 -73.03 12.83 -78.49
C THR A 340 -73.35 12.35 -77.07
N HIS A 341 -74.64 12.28 -76.69
CA HIS A 341 -75.09 11.86 -75.34
C HIS A 341 -74.35 10.61 -74.83
N HIS A 342 -74.07 9.67 -75.72
CA HIS A 342 -73.33 8.44 -75.41
C HIS A 342 -71.88 8.68 -74.96
N GLN A 343 -71.18 9.65 -75.56
CA GLN A 343 -69.81 10.00 -75.16
C GLN A 343 -69.79 10.73 -73.80
N PHE A 344 -70.82 11.53 -73.49
CA PHE A 344 -70.94 12.20 -72.19
C PHE A 344 -71.19 11.19 -71.07
N GLU A 345 -72.11 10.23 -71.26
CA GLU A 345 -72.33 9.14 -70.30
C GLU A 345 -71.05 8.33 -70.06
N LYS A 346 -70.29 8.03 -71.12
CA LYS A 346 -69.04 7.28 -70.99
C LYS A 346 -67.96 8.07 -70.23
N LYS A 347 -67.82 9.38 -70.46
CA LYS A 347 -66.91 10.26 -69.69
C LYS A 347 -67.38 10.41 -68.23
N LEU A 348 -68.68 10.47 -67.98
CA LEU A 348 -69.26 10.56 -66.64
C LEU A 348 -69.03 9.27 -65.83
N GLU A 349 -69.21 8.09 -66.44
CA GLU A 349 -68.90 6.82 -65.78
C GLU A 349 -67.40 6.67 -65.51
N LEU A 350 -66.53 7.08 -66.45
CA LEU A 350 -65.08 7.14 -66.23
C LEU A 350 -64.70 8.08 -65.08
N TRP A 351 -65.38 9.21 -64.92
CA TRP A 351 -65.16 10.12 -63.79
C TRP A 351 -65.67 9.54 -62.47
N LYS A 352 -66.86 8.93 -62.45
CA LYS A 352 -67.39 8.23 -61.26
C LYS A 352 -66.45 7.12 -60.80
N GLU A 353 -65.92 6.32 -61.72
CA GLU A 353 -64.95 5.27 -61.41
C GLU A 353 -63.62 5.84 -60.90
N LYS A 354 -63.11 6.93 -61.50
CA LYS A 354 -61.94 7.65 -60.97
C LYS A 354 -62.17 8.20 -59.56
N VAL A 355 -63.35 8.77 -59.29
CA VAL A 355 -63.69 9.30 -57.96
C VAL A 355 -63.85 8.17 -56.94
N LYS A 356 -64.46 7.04 -57.31
CA LYS A 356 -64.53 5.85 -56.44
C LYS A 356 -63.14 5.32 -56.13
N ALA A 357 -62.26 5.22 -57.13
CA ALA A 357 -60.88 4.78 -56.95
C ALA A 357 -60.09 5.74 -56.05
N SER A 358 -60.23 7.05 -56.24
CA SER A 358 -59.61 8.07 -55.38
C SER A 358 -60.13 7.98 -53.94
N LYS A 359 -61.45 7.83 -53.74
CA LYS A 359 -62.04 7.68 -52.39
C LYS A 359 -61.59 6.40 -51.69
N ALA A 360 -61.44 5.30 -52.43
CA ALA A 360 -60.92 4.05 -51.87
C ALA A 360 -59.43 4.20 -51.47
N GLN A 361 -58.64 4.88 -52.29
CA GLN A 361 -57.24 5.19 -51.99
C GLN A 361 -57.11 6.12 -50.77
N ASP A 362 -57.94 7.16 -50.68
CA ASP A 362 -57.96 8.08 -49.54
C ASP A 362 -58.41 7.37 -48.26
N ALA A 363 -59.44 6.51 -48.33
CA ALA A 363 -59.90 5.71 -47.19
C ALA A 363 -58.82 4.75 -46.69
N GLN A 364 -58.07 4.12 -47.60
CA GLN A 364 -56.94 3.27 -47.24
C GLN A 364 -55.79 4.06 -46.60
N ARG A 365 -55.53 5.28 -47.11
CA ARG A 365 -54.52 6.17 -46.53
C ARG A 365 -54.90 6.66 -45.13
N ILE A 366 -56.18 7.00 -44.91
CA ILE A 366 -56.70 7.39 -43.60
C ILE A 366 -56.57 6.23 -42.60
N ALA A 367 -56.98 5.01 -42.99
CA ALA A 367 -56.86 3.84 -42.13
C ALA A 367 -55.39 3.55 -41.73
N SER A 368 -54.46 3.68 -42.68
CA SER A 368 -53.02 3.54 -42.40
C SER A 368 -52.51 4.59 -41.40
N LEU A 369 -52.94 5.84 -41.54
CA LEU A 369 -52.55 6.92 -40.62
C LEU A 369 -53.19 6.77 -39.24
N GLU A 370 -54.41 6.25 -39.15
CA GLU A 370 -55.07 5.95 -37.87
C GLU A 370 -54.34 4.82 -37.12
N GLU A 371 -53.88 3.79 -37.83
CA GLU A 371 -53.09 2.71 -37.25
C GLU A 371 -51.71 3.19 -36.76
N GLU A 372 -51.04 4.04 -37.55
CA GLU A 372 -49.78 4.69 -37.15
C GLU A 372 -49.95 5.58 -35.90
N LEU A 373 -51.02 6.38 -35.84
CA LEU A 373 -51.31 7.21 -34.67
C LEU A 373 -51.58 6.39 -33.41
N GLU A 374 -52.30 5.29 -33.56
CA GLU A 374 -52.58 4.38 -32.45
C GLU A 374 -51.32 3.65 -31.98
N GLN A 375 -50.43 3.27 -32.91
CA GLN A 375 -49.12 2.70 -32.57
C GLN A 375 -48.23 3.71 -31.83
N LEU A 376 -48.18 4.97 -32.29
CA LEU A 376 -47.44 6.03 -31.61
C LEU A 376 -48.00 6.31 -30.20
N ARG A 377 -49.33 6.29 -30.03
CA ARG A 377 -49.95 6.45 -28.70
C ARG A 377 -49.54 5.34 -27.75
N ARG A 378 -49.51 4.09 -28.21
CA ARG A 378 -49.06 2.95 -27.38
C ARG A 378 -47.58 3.05 -27.02
N GLN A 379 -46.72 3.50 -27.94
CA GLN A 379 -45.31 3.73 -27.67
C GLN A 379 -45.09 4.83 -26.63
N VAL A 380 -45.84 5.93 -26.70
CA VAL A 380 -45.78 7.00 -25.69
C VAL A 380 -46.28 6.52 -24.33
N ALA A 381 -47.35 5.74 -24.29
CA ALA A 381 -47.85 5.15 -23.03
C ALA A 381 -46.83 4.19 -22.39
N ALA A 382 -46.24 3.29 -23.18
CA ALA A 382 -45.20 2.37 -22.70
C ALA A 382 -43.96 3.13 -22.18
N GLY A 383 -43.51 4.16 -22.90
CA GLY A 383 -42.40 4.99 -22.45
C GLY A 383 -42.69 5.76 -21.16
N ALA A 384 -43.94 6.17 -20.92
CA ALA A 384 -44.34 6.82 -19.69
C ALA A 384 -44.33 5.85 -18.50
N ASP A 385 -44.81 4.62 -18.67
CA ASP A 385 -44.80 3.59 -17.63
C ASP A 385 -43.37 3.17 -17.27
N GLU A 386 -42.49 3.00 -18.24
CA GLU A 386 -41.06 2.72 -18.03
C GLU A 386 -40.37 3.85 -17.25
N GLN A 387 -40.70 5.10 -17.57
CA GLN A 387 -40.15 6.26 -16.86
C GLN A 387 -40.62 6.33 -15.40
N VAL A 388 -41.89 5.97 -15.12
CA VAL A 388 -42.42 5.88 -13.75
C VAL A 388 -41.69 4.78 -12.96
N GLN A 389 -41.52 3.59 -13.55
CA GLN A 389 -40.81 2.48 -12.90
C GLN A 389 -39.34 2.82 -12.62
N ALA A 390 -38.66 3.48 -13.55
CA ALA A 390 -37.28 3.94 -13.34
C ALA A 390 -37.18 4.97 -12.21
N HIS A 391 -38.15 5.89 -12.11
CA HIS A 391 -38.20 6.85 -11.00
C HIS A 391 -38.48 6.19 -9.64
N GLU A 392 -39.32 5.16 -9.59
CA GLU A 392 -39.57 4.40 -8.36
C GLU A 392 -38.36 3.59 -7.92
N ALA A 393 -37.66 2.95 -8.86
CA ALA A 393 -36.41 2.24 -8.58
C ALA A 393 -35.34 3.18 -7.99
N LEU A 394 -35.15 4.36 -8.60
CA LEU A 394 -34.22 5.38 -8.08
C LEU A 394 -34.61 5.90 -6.70
N ARG A 395 -35.91 6.01 -6.40
CA ARG A 395 -36.38 6.38 -5.05
C ARG A 395 -36.07 5.28 -4.03
N ALA A 396 -36.24 4.01 -4.40
CA ALA A 396 -35.90 2.89 -3.53
C ALA A 396 -34.39 2.84 -3.25
N GLU A 397 -33.55 3.01 -4.27
CA GLU A 397 -32.09 3.09 -4.11
C GLU A 397 -31.66 4.26 -3.22
N LEU A 398 -32.28 5.43 -3.38
CA LEU A 398 -32.02 6.59 -2.51
C LEU A 398 -32.47 6.36 -1.06
N ALA A 399 -33.53 5.59 -0.82
CA ALA A 399 -33.96 5.25 0.52
C ALA A 399 -32.96 4.30 1.19
N VAL A 400 -32.46 3.30 0.47
CA VAL A 400 -31.42 2.37 0.95
C VAL A 400 -30.12 3.13 1.25
N ALA A 401 -29.65 3.99 0.34
CA ALA A 401 -28.44 4.77 0.57
C ALA A 401 -28.55 5.73 1.77
N ARG A 402 -29.75 6.24 2.06
CA ARG A 402 -30.00 7.04 3.28
C ARG A 402 -29.94 6.19 4.54
N GLN A 403 -30.54 5.00 4.51
CA GLN A 403 -30.48 4.04 5.61
C GLN A 403 -29.03 3.66 5.92
N GLU A 404 -28.24 3.27 4.91
CA GLU A 404 -26.83 2.90 5.07
C GLU A 404 -25.99 4.04 5.65
N ARG A 405 -26.24 5.29 5.22
CA ARG A 405 -25.58 6.46 5.79
C ARG A 405 -25.94 6.67 7.26
N ASP A 406 -27.20 6.51 7.61
CA ASP A 406 -27.68 6.70 8.99
C ASP A 406 -27.14 5.59 9.91
N ASP A 407 -27.05 4.35 9.42
CA ASP A 407 -26.44 3.22 10.13
C ASP A 407 -24.92 3.45 10.33
N ALA A 408 -24.20 3.93 9.30
CA ALA A 408 -22.79 4.28 9.41
C ALA A 408 -22.55 5.43 10.41
N ALA A 409 -23.45 6.43 10.46
CA ALA A 409 -23.37 7.52 11.43
C ALA A 409 -23.56 7.01 12.88
N GLN A 410 -24.48 6.06 13.09
CA GLN A 410 -24.67 5.43 14.40
C GLN A 410 -23.44 4.61 14.83
N GLN A 411 -22.84 3.85 13.91
CA GLN A 411 -21.60 3.10 14.19
C GLN A 411 -20.44 4.03 14.55
N ALA A 412 -20.27 5.13 13.81
CA ALA A 412 -19.25 6.13 14.12
C ALA A 412 -19.44 6.76 15.51
N GLN A 413 -20.70 7.01 15.92
CA GLN A 413 -21.00 7.51 17.26
C GLN A 413 -20.65 6.48 18.35
N GLN A 414 -20.99 5.20 18.14
CA GLN A 414 -20.63 4.13 19.08
C GLN A 414 -19.11 4.00 19.23
N HIS A 415 -18.37 4.03 18.12
CA HIS A 415 -16.89 4.00 18.17
C HIS A 415 -16.30 5.20 18.90
N ALA A 416 -16.88 6.40 18.75
CA ALA A 416 -16.44 7.56 19.50
C ALA A 416 -16.68 7.40 21.02
N GLU A 417 -17.85 6.88 21.41
CA GLU A 417 -18.18 6.59 22.82
C GLU A 417 -17.23 5.54 23.42
N ASP A 418 -16.97 4.44 22.70
CA ASP A 418 -16.03 3.41 23.18
C ASP A 418 -14.60 3.93 23.26
N THR A 419 -14.16 4.75 22.30
CA THR A 419 -12.84 5.41 22.36
C THR A 419 -12.72 6.29 23.60
N THR A 420 -13.78 7.03 23.96
CA THR A 420 -13.78 7.82 25.20
C THR A 420 -13.73 6.97 26.46
N ARG A 421 -14.41 5.82 26.49
CA ARG A 421 -14.35 4.86 27.61
C ARG A 421 -12.94 4.29 27.77
N VAL A 422 -12.33 3.83 26.68
CA VAL A 422 -10.96 3.29 26.70
C VAL A 422 -9.97 4.34 27.19
N ARG A 423 -10.11 5.60 26.75
CA ARG A 423 -9.26 6.69 27.23
C ARG A 423 -9.41 6.91 28.74
N GLN A 424 -10.63 6.90 29.28
CA GLN A 424 -10.86 7.04 30.72
C GLN A 424 -10.25 5.87 31.52
N VAL A 425 -10.33 4.64 31.01
CA VAL A 425 -9.71 3.46 31.64
C VAL A 425 -8.18 3.58 31.61
N LEU A 426 -7.60 4.01 30.50
CA LEU A 426 -6.16 4.25 30.38
C LEU A 426 -5.68 5.34 31.35
N GLU A 427 -6.39 6.46 31.44
CA GLU A 427 -6.08 7.53 32.39
C GLU A 427 -6.13 7.03 33.86
N ALA A 428 -7.12 6.20 34.20
CA ALA A 428 -7.19 5.58 35.52
C ALA A 428 -6.01 4.62 35.78
N LYS A 429 -5.61 3.83 34.79
CA LYS A 429 -4.47 2.90 34.90
C LYS A 429 -3.13 3.62 35.02
N VAL A 430 -2.96 4.74 34.32
CA VAL A 430 -1.78 5.61 34.48
C VAL A 430 -1.71 6.14 35.91
N ALA A 431 -2.82 6.62 36.47
CA ALA A 431 -2.85 7.07 37.86
C ALA A 431 -2.54 5.95 38.88
N GLU A 432 -3.02 4.73 38.64
CA GLU A 432 -2.66 3.54 39.45
C GLU A 432 -1.15 3.24 39.38
N LEU A 433 -0.54 3.33 38.19
CA LEU A 433 0.91 3.14 38.01
C LEU A 433 1.72 4.21 38.73
N GLU A 434 1.35 5.48 38.60
CA GLU A 434 2.01 6.58 39.32
C GLU A 434 1.96 6.38 40.84
N GLN A 435 0.83 5.88 41.37
CA GLN A 435 0.70 5.54 42.79
C GLN A 435 1.59 4.37 43.21
N LEU A 436 1.72 3.34 42.37
CA LEU A 436 2.61 2.20 42.62
C LEU A 436 4.08 2.61 42.59
N GLU A 437 4.48 3.45 41.64
CA GLU A 437 5.84 4.01 41.57
C GLU A 437 6.18 4.82 42.83
N ALA A 438 5.26 5.69 43.27
CA ALA A 438 5.42 6.43 44.52
C ALA A 438 5.56 5.51 45.74
N SER A 439 4.77 4.44 45.79
CA SER A 439 4.83 3.43 46.86
C SER A 439 6.15 2.64 46.86
N LEU A 440 6.68 2.33 45.67
CA LEU A 440 7.95 1.64 45.50
C LEU A 440 9.13 2.51 45.94
N VAL A 441 9.08 3.81 45.65
CA VAL A 441 10.09 4.78 46.13
C VAL A 441 10.06 4.86 47.66
N ASP A 442 8.88 4.99 48.27
CA ASP A 442 8.75 5.00 49.74
C ASP A 442 9.28 3.69 50.37
N TRP A 443 8.96 2.54 49.78
CA TRP A 443 9.50 1.26 50.23
C TRP A 443 11.02 1.19 50.11
N LYS A 444 11.59 1.68 49.00
CA LYS A 444 13.04 1.72 48.78
C LYS A 444 13.75 2.58 49.83
N GLU A 445 13.17 3.72 50.20
CA GLU A 445 13.70 4.57 51.26
C GLU A 445 13.59 3.91 52.64
N LYS A 446 12.49 3.22 52.94
CA LYS A 446 12.35 2.41 54.16
C LYS A 446 13.40 1.30 54.24
N VAL A 447 13.66 0.59 53.15
CA VAL A 447 14.69 -0.47 53.09
C VAL A 447 16.09 0.11 53.28
N LYS A 448 16.40 1.27 52.67
CA LYS A 448 17.68 1.95 52.90
C LYS A 448 17.86 2.33 54.37
N ALA A 449 16.82 2.90 54.99
CA ALA A 449 16.84 3.27 56.41
C ALA A 449 17.04 2.05 57.33
N ALA A 450 16.35 0.93 57.03
CA ALA A 450 16.53 -0.32 57.76
C ALA A 450 17.96 -0.87 57.61
N LYS A 451 18.51 -0.89 56.40
CA LYS A 451 19.90 -1.32 56.15
C LYS A 451 20.91 -0.47 56.92
N LEU A 452 20.73 0.84 56.95
CA LEU A 452 21.58 1.74 57.72
C LEU A 452 21.57 1.39 59.21
N LYS A 453 20.38 1.14 59.77
CA LYS A 453 20.22 0.73 61.16
C LYS A 453 20.87 -0.63 61.45
N ASP A 454 20.79 -1.57 60.52
CA ASP A 454 21.45 -2.88 60.64
C ASP A 454 22.98 -2.74 60.57
N PHE A 455 23.52 -1.87 59.70
CA PHE A 455 24.95 -1.58 59.65
C PHE A 455 25.46 -0.95 60.96
N GLU A 456 24.71 0.00 61.52
CA GLU A 456 25.02 0.59 62.83
C GLU A 456 25.03 -0.49 63.92
N ARG A 457 24.03 -1.38 63.93
CA ARG A 457 23.94 -2.48 64.89
C ARG A 457 25.10 -3.48 64.73
N ILE A 458 25.45 -3.86 63.50
CA ILE A 458 26.60 -4.72 63.22
C ILE A 458 27.89 -4.05 63.71
N GLY A 459 28.04 -2.74 63.52
CA GLY A 459 29.16 -1.96 64.05
C GLY A 459 29.27 -2.10 65.58
N THR A 460 28.18 -1.83 66.31
CA THR A 460 28.16 -1.95 67.78
C THR A 460 28.49 -3.37 68.26
N LEU A 461 27.91 -4.39 67.64
CA LEU A 461 28.19 -5.79 67.99
C LEU A 461 29.64 -6.19 67.67
N SER A 462 30.22 -5.65 66.60
CA SER A 462 31.63 -5.91 66.25
C SER A 462 32.57 -5.31 67.30
N GLU A 463 32.29 -4.09 67.75
CA GLU A 463 33.04 -3.45 68.84
C GLU A 463 32.94 -4.22 70.15
N GLU A 464 31.76 -4.72 70.50
CA GLU A 464 31.56 -5.58 71.67
C GLU A 464 32.37 -6.87 71.57
N VAL A 465 32.35 -7.56 70.42
CA VAL A 465 33.14 -8.78 70.19
C VAL A 465 34.64 -8.53 70.32
N GLU A 466 35.15 -7.41 69.79
CA GLU A 466 36.55 -7.01 69.97
C GLU A 466 36.88 -6.65 71.42
N GLY A 467 35.92 -6.09 72.17
CA GLY A 467 35.99 -5.94 73.63
C GLY A 467 36.19 -7.29 74.33
N TRP A 468 35.32 -8.27 74.03
CA TRP A 468 35.39 -9.62 74.59
C TRP A 468 36.66 -10.37 74.21
N ARG A 469 37.17 -10.20 72.98
CA ARG A 469 38.45 -10.80 72.55
C ARG A 469 39.62 -10.26 73.36
N ARG A 470 39.69 -8.94 73.56
CA ARG A 470 40.74 -8.31 74.38
C ARG A 470 40.68 -8.78 75.83
N GLU A 471 39.48 -8.91 76.39
CA GLU A 471 39.31 -9.39 77.76
C GLU A 471 39.69 -10.86 77.91
N SER A 472 39.32 -11.71 76.95
CA SER A 472 39.74 -13.12 76.90
C SER A 472 41.26 -13.27 76.82
N LEU A 473 41.93 -12.41 76.05
CA LEU A 473 43.39 -12.40 75.94
C LEU A 473 44.04 -12.06 77.30
N ARG A 474 43.53 -11.04 77.99
CA ARG A 474 43.99 -10.65 79.34
C ARG A 474 43.82 -11.78 80.35
N VAL A 475 42.66 -12.44 80.36
CA VAL A 475 42.42 -13.59 81.24
C VAL A 475 43.38 -14.73 80.93
N SER A 476 43.65 -14.99 79.64
CA SER A 476 44.57 -16.04 79.21
C SER A 476 46.02 -15.75 79.63
N GLU A 477 46.46 -14.49 79.54
CA GLU A 477 47.78 -14.05 80.03
C GLU A 477 47.94 -14.24 81.54
N VAL A 478 46.89 -13.92 82.32
CA VAL A 478 46.87 -14.15 83.77
C VAL A 478 46.91 -15.63 84.12
N VAL A 479 46.18 -16.48 83.39
CA VAL A 479 46.19 -17.94 83.58
C VAL A 479 47.57 -18.53 83.23
N LEU A 480 48.20 -18.08 82.15
CA LEU A 480 49.54 -18.51 81.77
C LEU A 480 50.59 -18.13 82.83
N ALA A 481 50.54 -16.91 83.35
CA ALA A 481 51.43 -16.46 84.43
C ALA A 481 51.26 -17.32 85.69
N LEU A 482 50.03 -17.70 86.04
CA LEU A 482 49.74 -18.62 87.15
C LEU A 482 50.29 -20.03 86.90
N CYS A 483 50.16 -20.56 85.68
CA CYS A 483 50.70 -21.87 85.32
C CYS A 483 52.24 -21.91 85.37
N ASP A 484 52.92 -20.84 84.94
CA ASP A 484 54.38 -20.78 85.00
C ASP A 484 54.92 -20.71 86.44
N CYS A 485 54.18 -20.08 87.37
CA CYS A 485 54.51 -20.14 88.80
C CYS A 485 54.46 -21.58 89.37
N THR A 486 53.58 -22.44 88.84
CA THR A 486 53.43 -23.84 89.31
C THR A 486 54.47 -24.81 88.74
N ARG A 487 55.04 -24.54 87.56
CA ARG A 487 56.09 -25.38 86.93
C ARG A 487 57.43 -25.35 87.67
N SER A 488 57.65 -24.36 88.54
CA SER A 488 58.88 -24.26 89.37
C SER A 488 58.97 -25.33 90.48
N CYS A 489 57.91 -26.11 90.69
CA CYS A 489 57.81 -27.10 91.77
C CYS A 489 58.17 -28.55 91.38
N ASP A 490 58.43 -28.84 90.10
CA ASP A 490 58.60 -30.23 89.62
C ASP A 490 60.00 -30.84 89.83
N ASP A 491 61.01 -30.05 90.23
CA ASP A 491 62.43 -30.47 90.23
C ASP A 491 63.10 -30.56 91.63
N ALA A 492 62.35 -30.93 92.68
CA ALA A 492 62.87 -30.98 94.06
C ALA A 492 63.08 -32.40 94.60
N ALA A 493 64.32 -32.89 94.55
CA ALA A 493 64.74 -34.24 95.00
C ALA A 493 64.70 -34.51 96.53
N SER A 494 64.05 -33.68 97.35
CA SER A 494 63.80 -34.01 98.77
C SER A 494 62.64 -33.23 99.39
N ALA A 495 61.93 -33.84 100.35
CA ALA A 495 60.71 -33.32 100.98
C ALA A 495 60.88 -31.95 101.68
N THR A 496 62.06 -31.66 102.23
CA THR A 496 62.35 -30.34 102.85
C THR A 496 62.67 -29.25 101.81
N LYS A 497 63.20 -29.61 100.64
CA LYS A 497 63.32 -28.67 99.50
C LYS A 497 61.99 -28.45 98.79
N TRP A 498 61.17 -29.49 98.70
CA TRP A 498 59.81 -29.42 98.17
C TRP A 498 58.93 -28.49 99.00
N SER A 499 58.94 -28.59 100.33
CA SER A 499 58.20 -27.68 101.21
C SER A 499 58.63 -26.21 101.08
N LYS A 500 59.93 -25.94 100.86
CA LYS A 500 60.42 -24.57 100.69
C LYS A 500 60.12 -24.01 99.30
N SER A 501 60.30 -24.82 98.25
CA SER A 501 59.93 -24.49 96.87
C SER A 501 58.41 -24.27 96.73
N LEU A 502 57.60 -25.10 97.39
CA LEU A 502 56.15 -24.93 97.45
C LEU A 502 55.76 -23.65 98.19
N CYS A 503 56.44 -23.30 99.29
CA CYS A 503 56.19 -22.03 99.99
C CYS A 503 56.61 -20.81 99.15
N ASP A 504 57.73 -20.87 98.44
CA ASP A 504 58.20 -19.80 97.56
C ASP A 504 57.29 -19.68 96.31
N ALA A 505 56.88 -20.79 95.69
CA ALA A 505 55.91 -20.81 94.57
C ALA A 505 54.50 -20.38 94.99
N VAL A 506 54.06 -20.71 96.21
CA VAL A 506 52.80 -20.20 96.76
C VAL A 506 52.91 -18.70 97.02
N LYS A 507 54.07 -18.20 97.44
CA LYS A 507 54.32 -16.77 97.67
C LYS A 507 54.39 -15.98 96.37
N ASP A 508 55.02 -16.54 95.34
CA ASP A 508 55.07 -15.97 93.99
C ASP A 508 53.69 -16.02 93.32
N CYS A 509 52.92 -17.12 93.50
CA CYS A 509 51.51 -17.18 93.13
C CYS A 509 50.67 -16.13 93.86
N HIS A 510 50.95 -15.88 95.15
CA HIS A 510 50.24 -14.88 95.96
C HIS A 510 50.60 -13.44 95.54
N GLU A 511 51.84 -13.18 95.12
CA GLU A 511 52.28 -11.89 94.57
C GLU A 511 51.74 -11.67 93.14
N ALA A 512 51.68 -12.71 92.31
CA ALA A 512 51.07 -12.68 90.98
C ALA A 512 49.55 -12.46 91.07
N LEU A 513 48.86 -13.18 91.97
CA LEU A 513 47.46 -12.94 92.31
C LEU A 513 47.27 -11.56 92.94
N GLY A 514 48.19 -11.10 93.78
CA GLY A 514 48.15 -9.77 94.38
C GLY A 514 48.26 -8.64 93.34
N LYS A 515 49.15 -8.80 92.35
CA LYS A 515 49.28 -7.86 91.22
C LYS A 515 48.06 -7.90 90.30
N ALA A 516 47.57 -9.09 89.92
CA ALA A 516 46.36 -9.25 89.14
C ALA A 516 45.12 -8.70 89.88
N SER A 517 45.04 -8.87 91.20
CA SER A 517 43.96 -8.34 92.04
C SER A 517 44.04 -6.82 92.22
N LEU A 518 45.23 -6.21 92.10
CA LEU A 518 45.41 -4.76 92.06
C LEU A 518 45.07 -4.17 90.68
N GLU A 519 45.33 -4.89 89.60
CA GLU A 519 44.92 -4.50 88.23
C GLU A 519 43.41 -4.69 87.99
N VAL A 520 42.75 -5.62 88.70
CA VAL A 520 41.30 -5.90 88.64
C VAL A 520 40.53 -5.25 89.81
N GLY A 521 41.22 -4.64 90.79
CA GLY A 521 40.61 -3.80 91.83
C GLY A 521 39.89 -4.54 92.98
N LEU A 522 40.27 -5.77 93.33
CA LEU A 522 39.66 -6.54 94.44
C LEU A 522 40.61 -6.62 95.64
N LYS A 523 40.16 -6.21 96.84
CA LYS A 523 41.03 -5.93 98.00
C LYS A 523 41.00 -6.93 99.16
N ASP A 524 40.43 -8.12 99.02
CA ASP A 524 40.50 -9.16 100.06
C ASP A 524 40.30 -10.54 99.42
N THR A 525 41.19 -11.51 99.62
CA THR A 525 41.21 -12.76 98.83
C THR A 525 39.97 -13.66 99.05
N GLY A 526 39.36 -13.65 100.24
CA GLY A 526 38.11 -14.37 100.53
C GLY A 526 36.85 -13.64 100.03
N ALA A 527 36.80 -12.31 100.16
CA ALA A 527 35.70 -11.49 99.66
C ALA A 527 35.77 -11.34 98.13
N GLY A 528 36.98 -11.31 97.56
CA GLY A 528 37.28 -11.22 96.14
C GLY A 528 36.91 -12.49 95.39
N MET A 529 37.17 -13.68 95.93
CA MET A 529 36.65 -14.94 95.35
C MET A 529 35.12 -15.00 95.39
N LYS A 530 34.49 -14.52 96.47
CA LYS A 530 33.02 -14.45 96.58
C LYS A 530 32.42 -13.41 95.63
N ALA A 531 33.08 -12.27 95.46
CA ALA A 531 32.70 -11.22 94.53
C ALA A 531 32.91 -11.66 93.06
N LEU A 532 33.98 -12.39 92.75
CA LEU A 532 34.20 -13.01 91.44
C LEU A 532 33.12 -14.07 91.15
N LEU A 533 32.79 -14.94 92.11
CA LEU A 533 31.69 -15.89 91.97
C LEU A 533 30.35 -15.18 91.76
N GLN A 534 30.04 -14.12 92.52
CA GLN A 534 28.82 -13.33 92.33
C GLN A 534 28.83 -12.58 90.99
N HIS A 535 29.96 -12.03 90.56
CA HIS A 535 30.10 -11.34 89.28
C HIS A 535 29.99 -12.32 88.10
N CYS A 536 30.57 -13.52 88.20
CA CYS A 536 30.41 -14.58 87.21
C CYS A 536 28.97 -15.09 87.16
N VAL A 537 28.29 -15.25 88.30
CA VAL A 537 26.88 -15.66 88.34
C VAL A 537 25.97 -14.59 87.74
N VAL A 538 26.17 -13.30 88.06
CA VAL A 538 25.41 -12.19 87.47
C VAL A 538 25.71 -12.07 85.97
N SER A 539 26.98 -12.13 85.56
CA SER A 539 27.37 -12.09 84.15
C SER A 539 26.82 -13.28 83.34
N LEU A 540 26.78 -14.48 83.91
CA LEU A 540 26.16 -15.65 83.28
C LEU A 540 24.64 -15.51 83.22
N HIS A 541 24.00 -14.89 84.22
CA HIS A 541 22.57 -14.62 84.21
C HIS A 541 22.19 -13.57 83.17
N ASP A 542 22.95 -12.48 83.08
CA ASP A 542 22.77 -11.43 82.07
C ASP A 542 23.04 -11.95 80.66
N ARG A 543 24.03 -12.84 80.49
CA ARG A 543 24.27 -13.53 79.20
C ARG A 543 23.17 -14.52 78.86
N ALA A 544 22.63 -15.25 79.83
CA ALA A 544 21.49 -16.13 79.60
C ALA A 544 20.22 -15.34 79.22
N ALA A 545 20.00 -14.18 79.84
CA ALA A 545 18.91 -13.27 79.49
C ALA A 545 19.11 -12.65 78.10
N ALA A 546 20.33 -12.24 77.73
CA ALA A 546 20.65 -11.72 76.41
C ALA A 546 20.52 -12.80 75.31
N VAL A 547 20.88 -14.05 75.60
CA VAL A 547 20.67 -15.18 74.69
C VAL A 547 19.18 -15.44 74.48
N ASN A 548 18.36 -15.40 75.53
CA ASN A 548 16.90 -15.52 75.41
C ASN A 548 16.27 -14.36 74.62
N ASP A 549 16.70 -13.12 74.85
CA ASP A 549 16.22 -11.96 74.07
C ASP A 549 16.65 -12.06 72.59
N SER A 550 17.85 -12.60 72.33
CA SER A 550 18.31 -12.86 70.97
C SER A 550 17.54 -13.99 70.28
N ALA A 551 17.16 -15.04 71.00
CA ALA A 551 16.35 -16.15 70.48
C ALA A 551 14.93 -15.67 70.11
N LEU A 552 14.29 -14.87 70.97
CA LEU A 552 12.98 -14.27 70.67
C LEU A 552 13.03 -13.33 69.46
N ARG A 553 14.12 -12.57 69.29
CA ARG A 553 14.31 -11.72 68.10
C ARG A 553 14.52 -12.52 66.82
N VAL A 554 15.19 -13.67 66.90
CA VAL A 554 15.35 -14.59 65.75
C VAL A 554 13.99 -15.15 65.35
N GLU A 555 13.17 -15.58 66.31
CA GLU A 555 11.82 -16.09 66.04
C GLU A 555 10.91 -15.03 65.38
N VAL A 556 10.99 -13.77 65.83
CA VAL A 556 10.29 -12.65 65.19
C VAL A 556 10.79 -12.41 63.77
N LEU A 557 12.11 -12.45 63.53
CA LEU A 557 12.68 -12.28 62.19
C LEU A 557 12.32 -13.44 61.26
N GLU A 558 12.28 -14.67 61.76
CA GLU A 558 11.83 -15.84 60.99
C GLU A 558 10.36 -15.71 60.57
N SER A 559 9.50 -15.23 61.48
CA SER A 559 8.09 -14.95 61.16
C SER A 559 7.92 -13.84 60.11
N GLU A 560 8.77 -12.80 60.15
CA GLU A 560 8.75 -11.71 59.17
C GLU A 560 9.30 -12.15 57.81
N VAL A 561 10.31 -13.02 57.78
CA VAL A 561 10.82 -13.63 56.53
C VAL A 561 9.73 -14.49 55.87
N LEU A 562 8.95 -15.24 56.66
CA LEU A 562 7.79 -15.99 56.16
C LEU A 562 6.73 -15.07 55.56
N ARG A 563 6.38 -13.99 56.25
CA ARG A 563 5.43 -12.98 55.76
C ARG A 563 5.92 -12.30 54.47
N LEU A 564 7.22 -12.01 54.37
CA LEU A 564 7.83 -11.42 53.18
C LEU A 564 7.84 -12.39 52.00
N LYS A 565 8.04 -13.69 52.23
CA LYS A 565 7.91 -14.72 51.18
C LYS A 565 6.48 -14.87 50.66
N GLU A 566 5.48 -14.80 51.53
CA GLU A 566 4.07 -14.79 51.11
C GLU A 566 3.73 -13.54 50.29
N LEU A 567 4.26 -12.38 50.69
CA LEU A 567 4.13 -11.16 49.90
C LEU A 567 4.84 -11.26 48.55
N GLU A 568 6.07 -11.77 48.51
CA GLU A 568 6.81 -11.99 47.27
C GLU A 568 6.04 -12.91 46.30
N SER A 569 5.47 -14.00 46.81
CA SER A 569 4.58 -14.88 46.03
C SER A 569 3.34 -14.15 45.51
N SER A 570 2.69 -13.31 46.34
CA SER A 570 1.55 -12.49 45.94
C SER A 570 1.89 -11.43 44.89
N TRP A 571 3.09 -10.85 44.96
CA TRP A 571 3.57 -9.88 43.98
C TRP A 571 3.96 -10.57 42.67
N SER A 572 4.59 -11.74 42.72
CA SER A 572 4.91 -12.54 41.53
C SER A 572 3.64 -12.89 40.74
N THR A 573 2.60 -13.37 41.42
CA THR A 573 1.31 -13.67 40.76
C THR A 573 0.63 -12.42 40.21
N ARG A 574 0.78 -11.26 40.85
CA ARG A 574 0.26 -9.99 40.30
C ARG A 574 1.03 -9.54 39.07
N CYS A 575 2.36 -9.70 39.05
CA CYS A 575 3.17 -9.40 37.87
C CYS A 575 2.81 -10.33 36.70
N GLU A 576 2.68 -11.63 36.94
CA GLU A 576 2.24 -12.59 35.91
C GLU A 576 0.86 -12.24 35.34
N ASN A 577 -0.10 -11.84 36.20
CA ASN A 577 -1.41 -11.39 35.76
C ASN A 577 -1.37 -10.05 34.98
N ALA A 578 -0.49 -9.13 35.38
CA ALA A 578 -0.30 -7.86 34.68
C ALA A 578 0.34 -8.05 33.31
N GLU A 579 1.31 -8.98 33.18
CA GLU A 579 1.91 -9.36 31.90
C GLU A 579 0.90 -10.06 30.98
N ALA A 580 0.04 -10.92 31.52
CA ALA A 580 -1.05 -11.53 30.76
C ALA A 580 -2.04 -10.47 30.25
N HIS A 581 -2.43 -9.52 31.10
CA HIS A 581 -3.31 -8.42 30.71
C HIS A 581 -2.64 -7.47 29.69
N ALA A 582 -1.34 -7.23 29.79
CA ALA A 582 -0.61 -6.42 28.81
C ALA A 582 -0.63 -7.07 27.42
N LYS A 583 -0.43 -8.38 27.35
CA LYS A 583 -0.52 -9.15 26.09
C LYS A 583 -1.94 -9.11 25.48
N ASP A 584 -2.97 -9.22 26.30
CA ASP A 584 -4.36 -9.11 25.81
C ASP A 584 -4.66 -7.71 25.24
N VAL A 585 -4.16 -6.65 25.88
CA VAL A 585 -4.29 -5.27 25.40
C VAL A 585 -3.50 -5.05 24.12
N GLU A 586 -2.29 -5.59 23.99
CA GLU A 586 -1.50 -5.53 22.75
C GLU A 586 -2.22 -6.24 21.59
N GLU A 587 -2.82 -7.41 21.86
CA GLU A 587 -3.59 -8.16 20.86
C GLU A 587 -4.88 -7.41 20.45
N GLU A 588 -5.54 -6.72 21.40
CA GLU A 588 -6.66 -5.81 21.11
C GLU A 588 -6.24 -4.61 20.27
N LEU A 589 -5.10 -3.99 20.58
CA LEU A 589 -4.56 -2.87 19.82
C LEU A 589 -4.21 -3.28 18.39
N ARG A 590 -3.63 -4.47 18.22
CA ARG A 590 -3.33 -5.06 16.92
C ARG A 590 -4.60 -5.31 16.10
N ARG A 591 -5.65 -5.83 16.73
CA ARG A 591 -6.98 -6.01 16.10
C ARG A 591 -7.58 -4.67 15.68
N ALA A 592 -7.51 -3.66 16.53
CA ALA A 592 -7.99 -2.31 16.21
C ALA A 592 -7.20 -1.65 15.06
N SER A 593 -5.87 -1.83 15.02
CA SER A 593 -5.01 -1.34 13.94
C SER A 593 -5.38 -1.96 12.59
N ASN A 594 -5.53 -3.29 12.55
CA ASN A 594 -5.94 -3.99 11.33
C ASN A 594 -7.34 -3.55 10.85
N GLN A 595 -8.23 -3.23 11.78
CA GLN A 595 -9.57 -2.72 11.45
C GLN A 595 -9.52 -1.28 10.92
N ALA A 596 -8.65 -0.42 11.46
CA ALA A 596 -8.43 0.93 10.95
C ALA A 596 -7.84 0.93 9.52
N GLU A 597 -6.90 0.02 9.23
CA GLU A 597 -6.37 -0.18 7.87
C GLU A 597 -7.47 -0.63 6.90
N ARG A 598 -8.31 -1.59 7.31
CA ARG A 598 -9.46 -2.04 6.50
C ARG A 598 -10.45 -0.90 6.20
N VAL A 599 -10.70 -0.02 7.17
CA VAL A 599 -11.57 1.16 6.98
C VAL A 599 -10.91 2.14 6.00
N SER A 600 -9.60 2.38 6.08
CA SER A 600 -8.88 3.23 5.14
C SER A 600 -8.89 2.68 3.71
N GLU A 601 -8.74 1.36 3.54
CA GLU A 601 -8.88 0.70 2.22
C GLU A 601 -10.28 0.93 1.63
N LEU A 602 -11.32 0.74 2.44
CA LEU A 602 -12.72 0.94 2.00
C LEU A 602 -13.04 2.41 1.69
N GLU A 603 -12.48 3.36 2.43
CA GLU A 603 -12.62 4.79 2.13
C GLU A 603 -11.92 5.17 0.81
N GLN A 604 -10.77 4.56 0.52
CA GLN A 604 -10.07 4.76 -0.74
C GLN A 604 -10.85 4.17 -1.93
N GLU A 605 -11.36 2.94 -1.78
CA GLU A 605 -12.23 2.31 -2.79
C GLU A 605 -13.49 3.12 -3.05
N SER A 606 -14.15 3.61 -1.99
CA SER A 606 -15.32 4.48 -2.08
C SER A 606 -15.00 5.79 -2.82
N SER A 607 -13.84 6.37 -2.56
CA SER A 607 -13.35 7.58 -3.23
C SER A 607 -13.09 7.35 -4.72
N GLU A 608 -12.46 6.23 -5.08
CA GLU A 608 -12.29 5.83 -6.48
C GLU A 608 -13.61 5.60 -7.19
N LEU A 609 -14.56 4.90 -6.55
CA LEU A 609 -15.86 4.62 -7.11
C LEU A 609 -16.63 5.92 -7.39
N LYS A 610 -16.54 6.88 -6.46
CA LYS A 610 -17.13 8.21 -6.61
C LYS A 610 -16.52 8.98 -7.78
N ALA A 611 -15.20 8.92 -7.95
CA ALA A 611 -14.51 9.52 -9.10
C ALA A 611 -14.94 8.88 -10.44
N ARG A 612 -15.10 7.55 -10.48
CA ARG A 612 -15.62 6.83 -11.66
C ARG A 612 -17.06 7.22 -11.98
N CYS A 613 -17.92 7.33 -10.97
CA CYS A 613 -19.29 7.81 -11.13
C CYS A 613 -19.35 9.26 -11.63
N ASP A 614 -18.46 10.13 -11.17
CA ASP A 614 -18.36 11.52 -11.65
C ASP A 614 -17.91 11.59 -13.11
N LEU A 615 -16.96 10.74 -13.53
CA LEU A 615 -16.55 10.62 -14.93
C LEU A 615 -17.69 10.13 -15.82
N LEU A 616 -18.42 9.11 -15.38
CA LEU A 616 -19.62 8.61 -16.07
C LEU A 616 -20.69 9.69 -16.21
N ARG A 617 -20.94 10.49 -15.16
CA ARG A 617 -21.86 11.63 -15.22
C ARG A 617 -21.40 12.69 -16.22
N LYS A 618 -20.10 13.02 -16.26
CA LYS A 618 -19.54 13.96 -17.24
C LYS A 618 -19.64 13.44 -18.67
N GLU A 619 -19.42 12.15 -18.90
CA GLU A 619 -19.54 11.54 -20.23
C GLU A 619 -20.99 11.50 -20.70
N LEU A 620 -21.94 11.12 -19.84
CA LEU A 620 -23.37 11.19 -20.16
C LEU A 620 -23.82 12.62 -20.47
N GLN A 621 -23.29 13.62 -19.74
CA GLN A 621 -23.55 15.02 -20.02
C GLN A 621 -22.98 15.44 -21.39
N ARG A 622 -21.75 15.04 -21.71
CA ARG A 622 -21.12 15.28 -23.02
C ARG A 622 -21.93 14.67 -24.17
N GLN A 623 -22.44 13.45 -23.98
CA GLN A 623 -23.29 12.77 -24.97
C GLN A 623 -24.62 13.49 -25.16
N ARG A 624 -25.26 13.94 -24.07
CA ARG A 624 -26.49 14.77 -24.15
C ARG A 624 -26.24 16.07 -24.92
N GLU A 625 -25.15 16.78 -24.63
CA GLU A 625 -24.77 18.01 -25.34
C GLU A 625 -24.41 17.77 -26.81
N ALA A 626 -23.81 16.62 -27.15
CA ALA A 626 -23.54 16.23 -28.53
C ALA A 626 -24.84 15.99 -29.30
N VAL A 627 -25.76 15.21 -28.74
CA VAL A 627 -27.09 14.97 -29.33
C VAL A 627 -27.86 16.28 -29.49
N GLN A 628 -27.78 17.20 -28.52
CA GLN A 628 -28.46 18.49 -28.58
C GLN A 628 -27.85 19.43 -29.63
N ARG A 629 -26.53 19.37 -29.85
CA ARG A 629 -25.83 20.06 -30.96
C ARG A 629 -26.20 19.49 -32.32
N ASP A 630 -26.33 18.18 -32.46
CA ASP A 630 -26.78 17.56 -33.70
C ASP A 630 -28.24 17.91 -34.02
N ARG A 631 -29.09 18.01 -32.99
CA ARG A 631 -30.50 18.43 -33.13
C ARG A 631 -30.70 19.91 -33.47
N SER A 632 -29.69 20.75 -33.26
CA SER A 632 -29.73 22.19 -33.52
C SER A 632 -29.10 22.60 -34.85
N ARG A 633 -28.62 21.64 -35.66
CA ARG A 633 -28.26 21.89 -37.08
C ARG A 633 -29.54 22.00 -37.94
N PRO A 634 -29.72 23.08 -38.72
CA PRO A 634 -30.82 23.17 -39.68
C PRO A 634 -30.65 22.13 -40.79
N TYR A 635 -31.71 21.36 -41.06
CA TYR A 635 -31.78 20.39 -42.14
C TYR A 635 -32.07 21.12 -43.47
N GLU A 636 -31.10 21.23 -44.37
CA GLU A 636 -31.32 21.65 -45.76
C GLU A 636 -31.59 20.42 -46.65
N PRO A 637 -32.67 20.41 -47.46
CA PRO A 637 -32.95 19.32 -48.38
C PRO A 637 -32.24 19.59 -49.72
N ALA A 638 -31.11 18.94 -49.95
CA ALA A 638 -30.48 18.92 -51.27
C ALA A 638 -30.97 17.71 -52.08
N ASN A 639 -31.72 18.03 -53.13
CA ASN A 639 -32.05 17.16 -54.26
C ASN A 639 -30.78 16.55 -54.88
N SER A 640 -30.82 15.27 -55.23
CA SER A 640 -30.02 14.70 -56.32
C SER A 640 -30.60 13.36 -56.76
N GLU A 641 -31.19 13.36 -57.96
CA GLU A 641 -31.42 12.17 -58.76
C GLU A 641 -30.08 11.57 -59.19
N ALA A 642 -29.88 10.27 -58.97
CA ALA A 642 -29.03 9.44 -59.84
C ALA A 642 -29.27 7.94 -59.60
N GLY A 643 -29.77 7.28 -60.66
CA GLY A 643 -29.31 5.94 -61.05
C GLY A 643 -29.76 4.75 -60.19
N ALA A 644 -30.90 4.17 -60.56
CA ALA A 644 -31.17 2.78 -60.25
C ALA A 644 -30.17 1.85 -60.98
N PRO A 645 -29.72 0.77 -60.33
CA PRO A 645 -29.82 -0.53 -60.97
C PRO A 645 -30.68 -1.48 -60.13
N SER A 646 -31.56 -2.15 -60.86
CA SER A 646 -32.48 -3.20 -60.43
C SER A 646 -31.76 -4.37 -59.74
N ILE A 647 -32.08 -4.63 -58.47
CA ILE A 647 -32.12 -5.99 -57.90
C ILE A 647 -33.33 -6.10 -56.96
N MET A 648 -34.39 -6.73 -57.47
CA MET A 648 -35.38 -7.40 -56.62
C MET A 648 -34.66 -8.50 -55.81
N LYS A 649 -34.41 -8.24 -54.53
CA LYS A 649 -34.46 -9.19 -53.40
C LYS A 649 -34.08 -8.48 -52.11
N SER A 650 -34.87 -8.72 -51.07
CA SER A 650 -34.69 -8.30 -49.67
C SER A 650 -35.28 -6.93 -49.24
N GLN A 651 -36.60 -6.78 -49.37
CA GLN A 651 -37.36 -5.83 -48.54
C GLN A 651 -37.14 -6.03 -47.02
N SER A 652 -36.68 -7.22 -46.60
CA SER A 652 -36.30 -7.52 -45.21
C SER A 652 -34.98 -6.87 -44.76
N ALA A 653 -34.02 -6.62 -45.66
CA ALA A 653 -32.71 -6.06 -45.30
C ALA A 653 -32.77 -4.53 -45.15
N VAL A 654 -33.56 -3.86 -46.00
CA VAL A 654 -33.76 -2.41 -45.95
C VAL A 654 -34.58 -2.00 -44.71
N GLN A 655 -35.56 -2.82 -44.31
CA GLN A 655 -36.34 -2.58 -43.09
C GLN A 655 -35.52 -2.85 -41.81
N SER A 656 -34.58 -3.80 -41.85
CA SER A 656 -33.66 -4.08 -40.73
C SER A 656 -32.58 -3.01 -40.56
N ALA A 657 -32.09 -2.42 -41.66
CA ALA A 657 -31.11 -1.33 -41.61
C ALA A 657 -31.71 0.00 -41.11
N LEU A 658 -32.98 0.28 -41.44
CA LEU A 658 -33.71 1.46 -40.93
C LEU A 658 -34.11 1.33 -39.45
N LEU A 659 -34.36 0.11 -38.95
CA LEU A 659 -34.61 -0.15 -37.52
C LEU A 659 -33.35 -0.08 -36.66
N ALA A 660 -32.19 -0.51 -37.19
CA ALA A 660 -30.90 -0.40 -36.50
C ALA A 660 -30.40 1.06 -36.38
N ALA A 661 -30.70 1.91 -37.35
CA ALA A 661 -30.37 3.34 -37.32
C ALA A 661 -31.25 4.17 -36.36
N ALA A 662 -32.43 3.64 -35.97
CA ALA A 662 -33.38 4.29 -35.07
C ALA A 662 -33.30 3.80 -33.60
N GLY A 663 -32.38 2.87 -33.28
CA GLY A 663 -32.21 2.35 -31.92
C GLY A 663 -33.31 1.38 -31.44
N CYS A 664 -34.15 0.88 -32.33
CA CYS A 664 -35.20 -0.07 -31.98
C CYS A 664 -34.65 -1.51 -32.09
N VAL A 665 -34.26 -2.08 -30.94
CA VAL A 665 -33.93 -3.50 -30.81
C VAL A 665 -35.21 -4.32 -31.01
N SER A 666 -35.21 -5.28 -31.94
CA SER A 666 -36.40 -6.09 -32.23
C SER A 666 -36.69 -7.11 -31.11
N GLU A 667 -37.96 -7.48 -30.91
CA GLU A 667 -38.39 -8.52 -29.95
C GLU A 667 -37.64 -9.85 -30.13
N ARG A 668 -37.15 -10.15 -31.35
CA ARG A 668 -36.37 -11.35 -31.64
C ARG A 668 -34.95 -11.28 -31.08
N ASP A 669 -34.34 -10.09 -31.08
CA ASP A 669 -33.02 -9.84 -30.52
C ASP A 669 -33.08 -9.76 -28.98
N VAL A 670 -34.18 -9.22 -28.44
CA VAL A 670 -34.45 -9.24 -26.99
C VAL A 670 -34.75 -10.66 -26.51
N ALA A 671 -35.55 -11.46 -27.23
CA ALA A 671 -35.80 -12.86 -26.86
C ALA A 671 -34.54 -13.74 -26.98
N THR A 672 -33.67 -13.48 -27.96
CA THR A 672 -32.39 -14.20 -28.11
C THR A 672 -31.38 -13.75 -27.03
N ALA A 673 -31.38 -12.47 -26.65
CA ALA A 673 -30.57 -11.94 -25.54
C ALA A 673 -31.10 -12.36 -24.15
N ILE A 674 -32.42 -12.52 -23.98
CA ILE A 674 -33.04 -13.03 -22.75
C ILE A 674 -32.86 -14.55 -22.65
N GLY A 675 -32.95 -15.30 -23.76
CA GLY A 675 -32.59 -16.72 -23.79
C GLY A 675 -31.10 -16.95 -23.49
N ALA A 676 -30.21 -16.10 -24.00
CA ALA A 676 -28.78 -16.13 -23.71
C ALA A 676 -28.44 -15.61 -22.29
N ARG A 677 -29.24 -14.70 -21.72
CA ARG A 677 -29.12 -14.28 -20.30
C ARG A 677 -29.68 -15.31 -19.34
N SER A 678 -30.78 -15.98 -19.67
CA SER A 678 -31.37 -17.06 -18.85
C SER A 678 -30.40 -18.23 -18.67
N ALA A 679 -29.67 -18.62 -19.74
CA ALA A 679 -28.60 -19.61 -19.66
C ALA A 679 -27.37 -19.15 -18.85
N LYS A 680 -27.21 -17.82 -18.66
CA LYS A 680 -26.16 -17.22 -17.83
C LYS A 680 -26.56 -17.08 -16.35
N TYR A 681 -27.86 -17.05 -16.05
CA TYR A 681 -28.39 -16.93 -14.68
C TYR A 681 -28.58 -18.26 -13.96
N GLU A 682 -28.60 -19.40 -14.66
CA GLU A 682 -28.48 -20.72 -14.00
C GLU A 682 -27.08 -20.97 -13.39
N PHE A 683 -26.07 -20.20 -13.80
CA PHE A 683 -24.71 -20.25 -13.23
C PHE A 683 -24.50 -19.41 -11.98
N LEU A 684 -25.48 -18.58 -11.57
CA LEU A 684 -25.36 -17.69 -10.39
C LEU A 684 -25.98 -18.26 -9.11
N LYS A 685 -26.28 -19.57 -9.09
CA LYS A 685 -26.72 -20.28 -7.87
C LYS A 685 -25.64 -21.05 -7.09
N PRO A 686 -24.32 -20.80 -7.30
CA PRO A 686 -23.32 -21.01 -6.25
C PRO A 686 -22.48 -19.74 -6.04
N GLY A 687 -23.11 -18.59 -5.74
CA GLY A 687 -22.41 -17.29 -5.62
C GLY A 687 -21.97 -16.88 -4.21
N LYS A 688 -22.46 -17.55 -3.15
CA LYS A 688 -22.07 -17.23 -1.75
C LYS A 688 -20.89 -18.06 -1.26
N THR A 689 -20.87 -19.36 -1.58
CA THR A 689 -19.77 -20.26 -1.21
C THR A 689 -18.46 -19.91 -1.90
N GLY A 690 -18.50 -19.53 -3.18
CA GLY A 690 -17.30 -19.13 -3.93
C GLY A 690 -16.72 -17.78 -3.46
N ALA A 691 -17.56 -16.84 -3.02
CA ALA A 691 -17.09 -15.57 -2.46
C ALA A 691 -16.44 -15.78 -1.08
N ASP A 692 -17.03 -16.62 -0.23
CA ASP A 692 -16.47 -16.97 1.08
C ASP A 692 -15.18 -17.79 0.97
N GLU A 693 -15.06 -18.64 -0.06
CA GLU A 693 -13.82 -19.37 -0.39
C GLU A 693 -12.72 -18.42 -0.87
N LEU A 694 -13.03 -17.47 -1.76
CA LEU A 694 -12.08 -16.46 -2.23
C LEU A 694 -11.62 -15.52 -1.12
N ILE A 695 -12.50 -15.16 -0.16
CA ILE A 695 -12.12 -14.34 1.00
C ILE A 695 -11.15 -15.12 1.91
N LYS A 696 -11.43 -16.41 2.18
CA LYS A 696 -10.52 -17.26 2.95
C LYS A 696 -9.18 -17.47 2.26
N GLU A 697 -9.19 -17.64 0.95
CA GLU A 697 -7.97 -17.74 0.14
C GLU A 697 -7.18 -16.43 0.17
N ASN A 698 -7.84 -15.28 0.09
CA ASN A 698 -7.18 -13.98 0.20
C ASN A 698 -6.56 -13.74 1.59
N ASP A 699 -7.26 -14.14 2.67
CA ASP A 699 -6.72 -14.04 4.03
C ASP A 699 -5.52 -14.98 4.24
N LYS A 700 -5.54 -16.18 3.63
CA LYS A 700 -4.41 -17.10 3.64
C LYS A 700 -3.20 -16.54 2.88
N LEU A 701 -3.44 -15.95 1.70
CA LEU A 701 -2.42 -15.26 0.91
C LEU A 701 -1.85 -14.04 1.64
N ARG A 702 -2.67 -13.28 2.37
CA ARG A 702 -2.20 -12.16 3.19
C ARG A 702 -1.31 -12.64 4.35
N GLN A 703 -1.67 -13.75 4.99
CA GLN A 703 -0.83 -14.37 6.04
C GLN A 703 0.49 -14.92 5.48
N GLU A 704 0.44 -15.59 4.33
CA GLU A 704 1.64 -16.09 3.63
C GLU A 704 2.54 -14.94 3.17
N ASN A 705 1.98 -13.83 2.66
CA ASN A 705 2.74 -12.65 2.28
C ASN A 705 3.42 -12.00 3.49
N ALA A 706 2.71 -11.87 4.61
CA ALA A 706 3.29 -11.37 5.86
C ALA A 706 4.44 -12.27 6.37
N HIS A 707 4.27 -13.59 6.29
CA HIS A 707 5.31 -14.55 6.64
C HIS A 707 6.53 -14.45 5.70
N ASN A 708 6.30 -14.39 4.39
CA ASN A 708 7.35 -14.24 3.39
C ASN A 708 8.13 -12.94 3.56
N ASN A 709 7.47 -11.83 3.87
CA ASN A 709 8.14 -10.57 4.17
C ASN A 709 9.00 -10.64 5.43
N ALA A 710 8.53 -11.36 6.47
CA ALA A 710 9.33 -11.58 7.68
C ALA A 710 10.57 -12.45 7.39
N VAL A 711 10.43 -13.52 6.61
CA VAL A 711 11.55 -14.38 6.19
C VAL A 711 12.55 -13.63 5.32
N ILE A 712 12.08 -12.79 4.38
CA ILE A 712 12.95 -11.93 3.57
C ILE A 712 13.72 -10.94 4.46
N ALA A 713 13.05 -10.32 5.44
CA ALA A 713 13.72 -9.42 6.38
C ALA A 713 14.80 -10.14 7.18
N GLN A 714 14.55 -11.38 7.61
CA GLN A 714 15.53 -12.21 8.30
C GLN A 714 16.74 -12.55 7.39
N TYR A 715 16.50 -12.94 6.14
CA TYR A 715 17.59 -13.22 5.19
C TYR A 715 18.42 -11.98 4.85
N ILE A 716 17.79 -10.79 4.76
CA ILE A 716 18.52 -9.53 4.60
C ILE A 716 19.44 -9.29 5.79
N GLN A 717 18.94 -9.49 7.01
CA GLN A 717 19.72 -9.34 8.24
C GLN A 717 20.89 -10.33 8.32
N GLU A 718 20.66 -11.60 7.95
CA GLU A 718 21.71 -12.63 7.91
C GLU A 718 22.77 -12.30 6.85
N LEU A 719 22.38 -11.85 5.65
CA LEU A 719 23.29 -11.42 4.59
C LEU A 719 24.12 -10.20 5.00
N GLU A 720 23.53 -9.25 5.73
CA GLU A 720 24.26 -8.12 6.30
C GLU A 720 25.28 -8.58 7.35
N GLY A 721 24.91 -9.56 8.18
CA GLY A 721 25.82 -10.24 9.11
C GLY A 721 27.00 -10.92 8.40
N TYR A 722 26.75 -11.66 7.31
CA TYR A 722 27.81 -12.27 6.51
C TYR A 722 28.74 -11.24 5.86
N LYS A 723 28.20 -10.13 5.32
CA LYS A 723 29.00 -9.04 4.76
C LYS A 723 29.83 -8.33 5.84
N ALA A 724 29.31 -8.17 7.05
CA ALA A 724 30.06 -7.64 8.18
C ALA A 724 31.21 -8.57 8.58
N ASN A 725 30.94 -9.87 8.71
CA ASN A 725 31.96 -10.87 9.01
C ASN A 725 33.04 -10.95 7.92
N GLN A 726 32.66 -10.87 6.64
CA GLN A 726 33.62 -10.85 5.53
C GLN A 726 34.51 -9.60 5.58
N ARG A 727 33.94 -8.41 5.90
CA ARG A 727 34.72 -7.18 6.10
C ARG A 727 35.73 -7.34 7.24
N VAL A 728 35.31 -7.89 8.38
CA VAL A 728 36.20 -8.17 9.51
C VAL A 728 37.30 -9.16 9.12
N GLN A 729 36.99 -10.21 8.38
CA GLN A 729 37.97 -11.19 7.93
C GLN A 729 39.02 -10.57 7.01
N VAL A 730 38.60 -9.74 6.05
CA VAL A 730 39.52 -8.99 5.18
C VAL A 730 40.39 -8.03 5.99
N SER A 731 39.84 -7.36 7.00
CA SER A 731 40.61 -6.50 7.90
C SER A 731 41.62 -7.29 8.74
N ILE A 732 41.25 -8.46 9.26
CA ILE A 732 42.18 -9.34 10.01
C ILE A 732 43.31 -9.82 9.10
N GLU A 733 43.01 -10.17 7.85
CA GLU A 733 44.01 -10.63 6.88
C GLU A 733 44.95 -9.49 6.46
N TYR A 734 44.42 -8.27 6.33
CA TYR A 734 45.20 -7.05 6.13
C TYR A 734 46.15 -6.78 7.32
N LEU A 735 45.67 -6.84 8.56
CA LEU A 735 46.48 -6.72 9.77
C LEU A 735 47.56 -7.80 9.85
N ARG A 736 47.20 -9.05 9.54
CA ARG A 736 48.13 -10.18 9.51
C ARG A 736 49.27 -9.93 8.52
N ASN A 737 48.96 -9.43 7.33
CA ASN A 737 49.96 -9.08 6.33
C ASN A 737 50.90 -7.96 6.80
N ILE A 738 50.36 -6.92 7.45
CA ILE A 738 51.19 -5.84 8.03
C ILE A 738 52.13 -6.39 9.10
N VAL A 739 51.61 -7.19 10.03
CA VAL A 739 52.41 -7.82 11.09
C VAL A 739 53.49 -8.73 10.49
N GLN A 740 53.14 -9.52 9.49
CA GLN A 740 54.09 -10.41 8.82
C GLN A 740 55.18 -9.63 8.08
N GLN A 741 54.84 -8.55 7.36
CA GLN A 741 55.82 -7.67 6.72
C GLN A 741 56.76 -7.01 7.74
N TYR A 742 56.23 -6.58 8.90
CA TYR A 742 57.03 -6.01 9.97
C TYR A 742 57.97 -7.04 10.60
N LEU A 743 57.48 -8.26 10.87
CA LEU A 743 58.29 -9.33 11.47
C LEU A 743 59.36 -9.88 10.52
N CYS A 744 59.08 -9.88 9.20
CA CYS A 744 60.03 -10.31 8.18
C CYS A 744 60.99 -9.19 7.70
N ALA A 745 60.81 -7.94 8.15
CA ALA A 745 61.69 -6.84 7.81
C ALA A 745 63.02 -6.90 8.59
N ALA A 746 64.09 -6.38 7.97
CA ALA A 746 65.40 -6.27 8.61
C ALA A 746 65.35 -5.39 9.88
N GLU A 747 66.21 -5.68 10.86
CA GLU A 747 66.13 -5.05 12.19
C GLU A 747 66.25 -3.52 12.19
N ASP A 748 66.97 -2.98 11.22
CA ASP A 748 67.19 -1.55 10.97
C ASP A 748 66.03 -0.87 10.23
N LEU A 749 65.22 -1.66 9.51
CA LEU A 749 64.05 -1.19 8.77
C LEU A 749 62.78 -1.17 9.62
N ARG A 750 62.65 -2.10 10.58
CA ARG A 750 61.49 -2.20 11.48
C ARG A 750 61.11 -0.85 12.13
N PRO A 751 62.04 -0.09 12.78
CA PRO A 751 61.67 1.18 13.41
C PRO A 751 61.15 2.24 12.42
N LYS A 752 61.58 2.18 11.15
CA LYS A 752 61.15 3.13 10.10
C LYS A 752 59.77 2.80 9.54
N MET A 753 59.29 1.56 9.70
CA MET A 753 57.96 1.14 9.26
C MET A 753 56.87 1.52 10.27
N ILE A 754 57.20 1.65 11.56
CA ILE A 754 56.25 1.95 12.64
C ILE A 754 55.38 3.19 12.35
N PRO A 755 55.92 4.33 11.86
CA PRO A 755 55.09 5.50 11.52
C PRO A 755 54.03 5.24 10.44
N ALA A 756 54.41 4.50 9.40
CA ALA A 756 53.49 4.14 8.33
C ALA A 756 52.43 3.15 8.83
N ILE A 757 52.81 2.17 9.65
CA ILE A 757 51.89 1.21 10.26
C ILE A 757 50.86 1.92 11.15
N CYS A 758 51.28 2.79 12.07
CA CYS A 758 50.34 3.54 12.93
C CYS A 758 49.44 4.50 12.14
N THR A 759 49.89 4.96 10.97
CA THR A 759 49.05 5.78 10.08
C THR A 759 48.00 4.94 9.37
N VAL A 760 48.39 3.77 8.86
CA VAL A 760 47.49 2.79 8.23
C VAL A 760 46.47 2.22 9.23
N LEU A 761 46.85 2.08 10.50
CA LEU A 761 45.97 1.64 11.59
C LEU A 761 45.21 2.79 12.27
N GLU A 762 45.32 4.01 11.73
CA GLU A 762 44.60 5.19 12.21
C GLU A 762 44.79 5.50 13.71
N PHE A 763 46.01 5.28 14.24
CA PHE A 763 46.29 5.58 15.64
C PHE A 763 46.07 7.07 15.92
N ASN A 764 45.41 7.36 17.04
CA ASN A 764 45.24 8.73 17.50
C ASN A 764 46.57 9.31 18.02
N ASN A 765 46.62 10.63 18.22
CA ASN A 765 47.88 11.30 18.59
C ASN A 765 48.47 10.79 19.91
N ARG A 766 47.64 10.44 20.90
CA ARG A 766 48.10 9.84 22.17
C ARG A 766 48.72 8.46 21.96
N GLN A 767 48.07 7.60 21.17
CA GLN A 767 48.58 6.27 20.84
C GLN A 767 49.90 6.35 20.05
N LYS A 768 50.03 7.32 19.15
CA LYS A 768 51.29 7.59 18.43
C LYS A 768 52.40 8.03 19.40
N GLU A 769 52.11 8.90 20.36
CA GLU A 769 53.05 9.30 21.42
C GLU A 769 53.48 8.11 22.28
N ASP A 770 52.55 7.27 22.72
CA ASP A 770 52.83 6.07 23.52
C ASP A 770 53.71 5.07 22.76
N VAL A 771 53.43 4.84 21.47
CA VAL A 771 54.26 3.99 20.60
C VAL A 771 55.65 4.56 20.43
N GLN A 772 55.78 5.89 20.34
CA GLN A 772 57.08 6.56 20.24
C GLN A 772 57.90 6.44 21.53
N LEU A 773 57.25 6.56 22.68
CA LEU A 773 57.87 6.37 23.99
C LEU A 773 58.35 4.93 24.20
N ALA A 774 57.55 3.95 23.76
CA ALA A 774 57.92 2.54 23.82
C ALA A 774 59.02 2.15 22.82
N ASN A 775 59.19 2.91 21.72
CA ASN A 775 60.16 2.63 20.66
C ASN A 775 61.05 3.85 20.37
N PRO A 776 62.11 4.10 21.17
CA PRO A 776 62.95 5.29 21.04
C PRO A 776 63.69 5.42 19.69
N ARG A 777 63.82 4.32 18.94
CA ARG A 777 64.45 4.27 17.61
C ARG A 777 63.46 4.59 16.47
N CYS A 778 62.17 4.75 16.78
CA CYS A 778 61.12 5.11 15.84
C CYS A 778 61.25 6.59 15.40
N PRO A 779 61.16 6.91 14.10
CA PRO A 779 61.05 8.29 13.62
C PRO A 779 59.83 9.00 14.21
N ARG A 780 59.87 10.34 14.30
CA ARG A 780 58.71 11.14 14.72
C ARG A 780 57.56 10.97 13.73
N PHE A 781 56.35 10.80 14.28
CA PHE A 781 55.11 10.86 13.52
C PHE A 781 54.92 12.30 13.00
N HIS A 782 54.60 12.43 11.70
CA HIS A 782 54.34 13.72 11.04
C HIS A 782 52.86 14.07 11.08
#